data_AF-A0A8J2HTH9-F1
#
_entry.id   AF-A0A8J2HTH9-F1
#
_cell.length_a   1.000
_cell.length_b   1.000
_cell.length_c   1.000
_cell.angle_alpha   90.00
_cell.angle_beta   90.00
_cell.angle_gamma   90.00
#
_symmetry.space_group_name_H-M   'P 1'
#
loop_
_entity.id
_entity.type
_entity.pdbx_description
1 polymer ?
#
loop_
_entity_poly.entity_id
_entity_poly.type
_entity_poly.pdbx_seq_one_letter_code
_entity_poly.pdbx_strand_id
1 'polypeptide(L)'
;MRFLSILTACVLTLLPSLVSAQISTVEVVRLSVDGRYDQPLDLESRRPSLSWQIVQTADCAEAVCPGDRQTAYEVQVATSEHDLKTAKLRWGPGKQQGSIQSLRLDRELNSHDTLFWRVRVWDALNQPSAWSNTSSWSVGLLHQSDWGEARWIDYPDRSPNQPPPLFTRQFNVPDGKDIVHARLYLSGMGMHLASVNGKAVTDEVLAPGYSNYQLSSEYRTYDIKRLLRTGANAIGVKLGSGPTYVRRSITNPALGRNAPYAWWQSQLKGDGTLSEAAAIGSISVRLNNATGYHVQGSINIDTSGGGDNLESRVITAINTVQRIVSFSPALKLAHAGGARVTGSGNNIAASDPSAGAAVTPRLIGRLEITYDDGSKDIIVTDRSWCTALGPLLTDAWYSGSDYDARREVDDWDHPGSQQESSNWIPAGIVPPPNLATKLVARAAEPVKVLEYLEPVSVSTPFYGTWVFDLSQNIAGYPIIKLPQMTAGIIIKMVAAKSLNPNGTVNQESLGIGDRGTDVFNTYTTSGRTGGETWYLDFNYFAMQWIQVTGLLEGFSPRAGLITGARVQADVPIAGTFRSSNSRLNRLHRMSRYSIASNVISVFTDCPGREKLSYPADYTMPMSAIYHNVHINAFLRTNMRNLVEAQSIANTSMAGNVGLKAPVYDWGYTGRFGDEVN
;
A
#
# COMPACT_ATOMS: atom_id res chain seq x y z
N MET A 1 -38.01 77.80 -57.85
CA MET A 1 -37.17 78.69 -57.01
C MET A 1 -36.38 77.81 -56.05
N ARG A 2 -35.04 77.91 -56.11
CA ARG A 2 -34.02 77.56 -55.11
C ARG A 2 -33.79 76.09 -54.69
N PHE A 3 -32.56 75.67 -55.01
CA PHE A 3 -31.70 74.66 -54.38
C PHE A 3 -31.74 74.64 -52.84
N LEU A 4 -31.59 73.44 -52.26
CA LEU A 4 -30.58 73.19 -51.22
C LEU A 4 -30.32 71.67 -51.04
N SER A 5 -29.04 71.29 -51.13
CA SER A 5 -28.51 69.96 -50.83
C SER A 5 -28.26 69.81 -49.33
N ILE A 6 -28.62 68.67 -48.72
CA ILE A 6 -28.11 68.26 -47.40
C ILE A 6 -27.75 66.77 -47.45
N LEU A 7 -26.48 66.49 -47.19
CA LEU A 7 -25.91 65.15 -46.95
C LEU A 7 -26.63 64.48 -45.78
N THR A 8 -27.05 63.22 -45.96
CA THR A 8 -27.41 62.34 -44.83
C THR A 8 -26.37 61.24 -44.76
N ALA A 9 -25.58 61.23 -43.68
CA ALA A 9 -24.58 60.22 -43.40
C ALA A 9 -25.26 58.92 -42.94
N CYS A 10 -24.98 57.81 -43.63
CA CYS A 10 -25.33 56.46 -43.17
C CYS A 10 -24.43 56.08 -41.98
N VAL A 11 -25.00 56.05 -40.77
CA VAL A 11 -24.40 55.37 -39.62
C VAL A 11 -24.82 53.90 -39.69
N LEU A 12 -23.92 53.04 -40.15
CA LEU A 12 -24.08 51.59 -40.10
C LEU A 12 -23.77 51.13 -38.66
N THR A 13 -24.79 50.93 -37.83
CA THR A 13 -24.63 50.31 -36.51
C THR A 13 -24.42 48.80 -36.68
N LEU A 14 -23.16 48.34 -36.58
CA LEU A 14 -22.81 46.94 -36.37
C LEU A 14 -23.34 46.50 -34.99
N LEU A 15 -24.48 45.80 -34.99
CA LEU A 15 -24.93 45.03 -33.83
C LEU A 15 -23.96 43.85 -33.63
N PRO A 16 -23.37 43.65 -32.44
CA PRO A 16 -22.66 42.41 -32.15
C PRO A 16 -23.69 41.28 -32.20
N SER A 17 -23.48 40.32 -33.08
CA SER A 17 -24.18 39.04 -33.04
C SER A 17 -23.91 38.40 -31.67
N LEU A 18 -24.93 38.41 -30.81
CA LEU A 18 -24.98 37.62 -29.59
C LEU A 18 -24.82 36.15 -30.01
N VAL A 19 -23.60 35.64 -29.88
CA VAL A 19 -23.36 34.19 -29.88
C VAL A 19 -24.07 33.67 -28.64
N SER A 20 -25.28 33.15 -28.82
CA SER A 20 -25.92 32.33 -27.80
C SER A 20 -24.93 31.24 -27.43
N ALA A 21 -24.43 31.25 -26.19
CA ALA A 21 -23.66 30.13 -25.67
C ALA A 21 -24.57 28.90 -25.75
N GLN A 22 -24.37 28.05 -26.75
CA GLN A 22 -25.09 26.80 -26.89
C GLN A 22 -24.83 26.01 -25.61
N ILE A 23 -25.90 25.77 -24.84
CA ILE A 23 -25.84 24.93 -23.65
C ILE A 23 -25.49 23.52 -24.14
N SER A 24 -24.32 23.05 -23.75
CA SER A 24 -23.87 21.69 -24.03
C SER A 24 -24.83 20.68 -23.40
N THR A 25 -25.46 19.84 -24.21
CA THR A 25 -26.43 18.80 -23.80
C THR A 25 -25.76 17.51 -23.33
N VAL A 26 -24.43 17.43 -23.45
CA VAL A 26 -23.58 16.36 -22.94
C VAL A 26 -22.45 16.95 -22.11
N GLU A 27 -22.08 16.27 -21.03
CA GLU A 27 -20.92 16.58 -20.20
C GLU A 27 -19.93 15.41 -20.21
N VAL A 28 -18.64 15.72 -20.24
CA VAL A 28 -17.57 14.73 -20.10
C VAL A 28 -17.17 14.61 -18.63
N VAL A 29 -17.34 13.42 -18.08
CA VAL A 29 -17.13 13.11 -16.67
C VAL A 29 -16.19 11.93 -16.48
N ARG A 30 -15.80 11.67 -15.22
CA ARG A 30 -15.04 10.48 -14.81
C ARG A 30 -13.79 10.23 -15.66
N LEU A 31 -12.96 11.26 -15.79
CA LEU A 31 -11.63 11.13 -16.38
C LEU A 31 -10.80 10.15 -15.56
N SER A 32 -10.13 9.21 -16.22
CA SER A 32 -9.21 8.28 -15.59
C SER A 32 -7.89 8.17 -16.33
N VAL A 33 -6.81 7.95 -15.58
CA VAL A 33 -5.50 7.62 -16.11
C VAL A 33 -5.11 6.24 -15.61
N ASP A 34 -4.94 5.30 -16.52
CA ASP A 34 -4.71 3.88 -16.23
C ASP A 34 -5.75 3.23 -15.28
N GLY A 35 -6.98 3.76 -15.29
CA GLY A 35 -8.08 3.29 -14.45
C GLY A 35 -8.18 3.98 -13.09
N ARG A 36 -7.25 4.88 -12.75
CA ARG A 36 -7.25 5.69 -11.53
C ARG A 36 -8.00 7.00 -11.78
N TYR A 37 -8.87 7.38 -10.85
CA TYR A 37 -9.71 8.59 -10.93
C TYR A 37 -9.25 9.72 -9.99
N ASP A 38 -8.16 9.50 -9.26
CA ASP A 38 -7.70 10.32 -8.13
C ASP A 38 -6.46 11.17 -8.44
N GLN A 39 -6.18 11.41 -9.72
CA GLN A 39 -5.01 12.18 -10.17
C GLN A 39 -3.68 11.62 -9.63
N PRO A 40 -3.32 10.37 -10.01
CA PRO A 40 -2.25 9.62 -9.37
C PRO A 40 -0.88 10.32 -9.46
N LEU A 41 -0.08 10.22 -8.40
CA LEU A 41 1.24 10.84 -8.28
C LEU A 41 2.41 9.90 -8.63
N ASP A 42 2.10 8.62 -8.88
CA ASP A 42 3.04 7.51 -8.93
C ASP A 42 2.69 6.53 -10.05
N LEU A 43 2.31 7.02 -11.23
CA LEU A 43 2.09 6.11 -12.36
C LEU A 43 3.40 5.44 -12.79
N GLU A 44 3.37 4.11 -12.91
CA GLU A 44 4.47 3.29 -13.43
C GLU A 44 4.47 3.24 -14.97
N SER A 45 3.31 3.43 -15.59
CA SER A 45 3.16 3.31 -17.04
C SER A 45 3.80 4.48 -17.77
N ARG A 46 4.79 4.18 -18.61
CA ARG A 46 5.41 5.16 -19.51
C ARG A 46 4.50 5.60 -20.66
N ARG A 47 3.41 4.87 -20.92
CA ARG A 47 2.42 5.16 -21.96
C ARG A 47 1.02 4.95 -21.37
N PRO A 48 0.55 5.86 -20.51
CA PRO A 48 -0.70 5.68 -19.79
C PRO A 48 -1.90 5.68 -20.73
N SER A 49 -2.98 5.04 -20.30
CA SER A 49 -4.27 5.05 -20.97
C SER A 49 -5.14 6.15 -20.35
N LEU A 50 -5.68 7.02 -21.19
CA LEU A 50 -6.62 8.07 -20.83
C LEU A 50 -8.02 7.60 -21.19
N SER A 51 -8.97 7.66 -20.26
CA SER A 51 -10.37 7.35 -20.54
C SER A 51 -11.32 8.36 -19.92
N TRP A 52 -12.53 8.43 -20.49
CA TRP A 52 -13.58 9.36 -20.06
C TRP A 52 -14.95 8.72 -20.22
N GLN A 53 -15.95 9.32 -19.60
CA GLN A 53 -17.36 8.97 -19.78
C GLN A 53 -18.12 10.20 -20.25
N ILE A 54 -19.25 9.97 -20.91
CA ILE A 54 -20.19 11.04 -21.30
C ILE A 54 -21.50 10.83 -20.56
N VAL A 55 -22.10 11.91 -20.09
CA VAL A 55 -23.44 11.90 -19.48
C VAL A 55 -24.29 12.95 -20.16
N GLN A 56 -25.59 12.66 -20.29
CA GLN A 56 -26.53 13.64 -20.80
C GLN A 56 -26.95 14.60 -19.68
N THR A 57 -26.96 15.90 -19.97
CA THR A 57 -27.21 16.94 -18.97
C THR A 57 -28.68 17.36 -18.89
N ALA A 58 -29.52 16.87 -19.80
CA ALA A 58 -30.96 17.12 -19.83
C ALA A 58 -31.72 15.89 -20.32
N ASP A 59 -32.99 15.75 -19.93
CA ASP A 59 -33.87 14.70 -20.47
C ASP A 59 -34.04 14.89 -21.97
N CYS A 60 -34.06 13.78 -22.70
CA CYS A 60 -34.26 13.77 -24.14
C CYS A 60 -35.48 12.90 -24.48
N ALA A 61 -36.38 13.47 -25.27
CA ALA A 61 -37.56 12.81 -25.80
C ALA A 61 -37.47 12.61 -27.33
N GLU A 62 -36.27 12.76 -27.89
CA GLU A 62 -36.00 12.61 -29.33
C GLU A 62 -35.69 11.15 -29.69
N ALA A 63 -35.75 10.84 -31.00
CA ALA A 63 -35.39 9.52 -31.50
C ALA A 63 -33.87 9.24 -31.43
N VAL A 64 -33.05 10.30 -31.42
CA VAL A 64 -31.60 10.25 -31.21
C VAL A 64 -31.26 11.32 -30.19
N CYS A 65 -30.76 10.91 -29.05
CA CYS A 65 -30.37 11.79 -27.98
C CYS A 65 -28.89 12.16 -28.08
N PRO A 66 -28.48 13.38 -27.69
CA PRO A 66 -27.08 13.80 -27.69
C PRO A 66 -26.14 12.78 -27.04
N GLY A 67 -26.52 12.22 -25.89
CA GLY A 67 -25.74 11.24 -25.14
C GLY A 67 -25.66 9.85 -25.75
N ASP A 68 -26.45 9.53 -26.80
CA ASP A 68 -26.54 8.18 -27.36
C ASP A 68 -25.22 7.70 -27.99
N ARG A 69 -24.43 8.64 -28.52
CA ARG A 69 -23.16 8.31 -29.18
C ARG A 69 -22.18 9.47 -29.15
N GLN A 70 -20.91 9.14 -28.96
CA GLN A 70 -19.81 10.02 -29.34
C GLN A 70 -19.47 9.86 -30.83
N THR A 71 -19.41 10.95 -31.59
CA THR A 71 -18.99 10.92 -33.01
C THR A 71 -17.54 11.33 -33.23
N ALA A 72 -16.99 12.15 -32.34
CA ALA A 72 -15.60 12.59 -32.35
C ALA A 72 -15.15 12.97 -30.94
N TYR A 73 -13.84 13.16 -30.75
CA TYR A 73 -13.25 13.63 -29.50
C TYR A 73 -12.01 14.48 -29.77
N GLU A 74 -11.62 15.27 -28.79
CA GLU A 74 -10.35 16.00 -28.80
C GLU A 74 -9.75 15.95 -27.40
N VAL A 75 -8.50 15.50 -27.30
CA VAL A 75 -7.74 15.46 -26.06
C VAL A 75 -6.60 16.48 -26.13
N GLN A 76 -6.40 17.19 -25.02
CA GLN A 76 -5.28 18.11 -24.85
C GLN A 76 -4.50 17.76 -23.60
N VAL A 77 -3.18 17.73 -23.73
CA VAL A 77 -2.23 17.44 -22.65
C VAL A 77 -1.16 18.53 -22.62
N ALA A 78 -0.84 19.04 -21.42
CA ALA A 78 0.19 20.04 -21.21
C ALA A 78 0.95 19.80 -19.89
N THR A 79 2.00 20.59 -19.65
CA THR A 79 2.82 20.55 -18.43
C THR A 79 2.21 21.29 -17.25
N SER A 80 1.18 22.11 -17.48
CA SER A 80 0.48 22.83 -16.43
C SER A 80 -0.97 23.11 -16.85
N GLU A 81 -1.84 23.39 -15.88
CA GLU A 81 -3.20 23.84 -16.17
C GLU A 81 -3.22 25.19 -16.90
N HIS A 82 -2.26 26.08 -16.61
CA HIS A 82 -2.10 27.35 -17.32
C HIS A 82 -1.79 27.11 -18.82
N ASP A 83 -0.88 26.18 -19.12
CA ASP A 83 -0.52 25.82 -20.49
C ASP A 83 -1.72 25.21 -21.27
N LEU A 84 -2.62 24.48 -20.61
CA LEU A 84 -3.88 24.05 -21.23
C LEU A 84 -4.76 25.24 -21.60
N LYS A 85 -4.86 26.25 -20.73
CA LYS A 85 -5.69 27.45 -20.96
C LYS A 85 -5.11 28.33 -22.07
N THR A 86 -3.79 28.42 -22.19
CA THR A 86 -3.09 29.20 -23.22
C THR A 86 -2.76 28.40 -24.48
N ALA A 87 -3.24 27.15 -24.58
CA ALA A 87 -3.01 26.24 -25.70
C ALA A 87 -1.52 25.94 -26.00
N LYS A 88 -0.65 26.03 -25.00
CA LYS A 88 0.76 25.59 -25.07
C LYS A 88 0.84 24.08 -24.80
N LEU A 89 0.34 23.29 -25.75
CA LEU A 89 0.16 21.86 -25.57
C LEU A 89 1.48 21.09 -25.68
N ARG A 90 1.65 20.06 -24.85
CA ARG A 90 2.68 19.03 -25.02
C ARG A 90 2.24 17.94 -26.00
N TRP A 91 0.94 17.71 -26.08
CA TRP A 91 0.29 16.81 -27.02
C TRP A 91 -1.18 17.19 -27.20
N GLY A 92 -1.69 17.07 -28.41
CA GLY A 92 -3.05 17.42 -28.76
C GLY A 92 -3.27 17.22 -30.25
N PRO A 93 -3.77 16.05 -30.69
CA PRO A 93 -3.87 15.72 -32.12
C PRO A 93 -4.99 16.49 -32.84
N GLY A 94 -5.67 17.41 -32.16
CA GLY A 94 -6.90 18.04 -32.65
C GLY A 94 -8.08 17.08 -32.64
N LYS A 95 -9.18 17.48 -33.30
CA LYS A 95 -10.41 16.68 -33.40
C LYS A 95 -10.14 15.35 -34.12
N GLN A 96 -10.41 14.25 -33.44
CA GLN A 96 -10.34 12.88 -33.95
C GLN A 96 -11.75 12.35 -34.18
N GLN A 97 -11.99 11.74 -35.34
CA GLN A 97 -13.26 11.08 -35.64
C GLN A 97 -13.34 9.72 -34.93
N GLY A 98 -14.53 9.36 -34.46
CA GLY A 98 -14.82 8.07 -33.87
C GLY A 98 -15.42 8.13 -32.46
N SER A 99 -15.86 6.95 -32.02
CA SER A 99 -16.62 6.76 -30.78
C SER A 99 -15.78 6.20 -29.62
N ILE A 100 -14.45 6.18 -29.73
CA ILE A 100 -13.60 5.66 -28.65
C ILE A 100 -13.67 6.56 -27.42
N GLN A 101 -13.72 5.97 -26.24
CA GLN A 101 -13.73 6.68 -24.95
C GLN A 101 -12.51 6.34 -24.09
N SER A 102 -11.52 5.72 -24.72
CA SER A 102 -10.24 5.38 -24.12
C SER A 102 -9.18 5.39 -25.21
N LEU A 103 -8.02 5.98 -24.93
CA LEU A 103 -6.86 5.92 -25.82
C LEU A 103 -5.57 5.76 -25.01
N ARG A 104 -4.55 5.17 -25.62
CA ARG A 104 -3.22 5.09 -25.04
C ARG A 104 -2.38 6.26 -25.54
N LEU A 105 -1.66 6.91 -24.63
CA LEU A 105 -0.73 7.97 -25.01
C LEU A 105 0.36 7.38 -25.93
N ASP A 106 0.53 7.97 -27.10
CA ASP A 106 1.50 7.56 -28.12
C ASP A 106 2.92 8.06 -27.83
N ARG A 107 3.11 8.73 -26.70
CA ARG A 107 4.37 9.29 -26.23
C ARG A 107 4.84 8.60 -24.97
N GLU A 108 6.13 8.32 -24.93
CA GLU A 108 6.78 7.74 -23.78
C GLU A 108 7.15 8.82 -22.76
N LEU A 109 6.82 8.56 -21.49
CA LEU A 109 7.09 9.42 -20.35
C LEU A 109 8.30 8.90 -19.55
N ASN A 110 8.90 9.81 -18.79
CA ASN A 110 10.02 9.54 -17.89
C ASN A 110 9.63 9.84 -16.45
N SER A 111 10.46 9.40 -15.51
CA SER A 111 10.27 9.67 -14.09
C SER A 111 10.11 11.17 -13.83
N HIS A 112 9.21 11.53 -12.91
CA HIS A 112 8.82 12.90 -12.55
C HIS A 112 7.97 13.67 -13.57
N ASP A 113 7.71 13.14 -14.77
CA ASP A 113 6.84 13.81 -15.73
C ASP A 113 5.46 14.03 -15.10
N THR A 114 5.06 15.29 -14.96
CA THR A 114 3.73 15.69 -14.48
C THR A 114 2.98 16.34 -15.62
N LEU A 115 1.78 15.83 -15.90
CA LEU A 115 0.98 16.25 -17.04
C LEU A 115 -0.45 16.54 -16.60
N PHE A 116 -1.04 17.54 -17.25
CA PHE A 116 -2.41 17.98 -17.07
C PHE A 116 -3.14 17.74 -18.38
N TRP A 117 -4.38 17.25 -18.30
CA TRP A 117 -5.16 16.96 -19.49
C TRP A 117 -6.63 17.29 -19.33
N ARG A 118 -7.28 17.46 -20.48
CA ARG A 118 -8.72 17.64 -20.63
C ARG A 118 -9.18 17.03 -21.95
N VAL A 119 -10.45 16.73 -22.03
CA VAL A 119 -11.09 16.17 -23.23
C VAL A 119 -12.41 16.87 -23.50
N ARG A 120 -12.76 17.02 -24.77
CA ARG A 120 -14.12 17.35 -25.21
C ARG A 120 -14.57 16.34 -26.25
N VAL A 121 -15.88 16.19 -26.39
CA VAL A 121 -16.49 15.21 -27.29
C VAL A 121 -17.43 15.90 -28.27
N TRP A 122 -17.77 15.22 -29.36
CA TRP A 122 -18.91 15.57 -30.19
C TRP A 122 -19.99 14.51 -29.99
N ASP A 123 -21.21 14.98 -29.75
CA ASP A 123 -22.38 14.17 -29.43
C ASP A 123 -22.99 13.51 -30.69
N ALA A 124 -24.10 12.79 -30.51
CA ALA A 124 -24.77 12.09 -31.61
C ALA A 124 -25.25 13.02 -32.74
N LEU A 125 -25.44 14.31 -32.44
CA LEU A 125 -25.86 15.38 -33.36
C LEU A 125 -24.69 16.20 -33.90
N ASN A 126 -23.45 15.73 -33.68
CA ASN A 126 -22.20 16.41 -34.02
C ASN A 126 -22.04 17.79 -33.38
N GLN A 127 -22.65 18.03 -32.22
CA GLN A 127 -22.42 19.24 -31.42
C GLN A 127 -21.26 19.00 -30.45
N PRO A 128 -20.33 19.98 -30.32
CA PRO A 128 -19.23 19.86 -29.37
C PRO A 128 -19.71 20.04 -27.93
N SER A 129 -19.14 19.26 -27.01
CA SER A 129 -19.27 19.50 -25.60
C SER A 129 -18.39 20.68 -25.15
N ALA A 130 -18.66 21.20 -23.96
CA ALA A 130 -17.64 21.92 -23.20
C ALA A 130 -16.41 21.02 -22.96
N TRP A 131 -15.26 21.64 -22.68
CA TRP A 131 -14.13 20.89 -22.15
C TRP A 131 -14.47 20.29 -20.79
N SER A 132 -14.02 19.07 -20.54
CA SER A 132 -14.03 18.47 -19.21
C SER A 132 -13.30 19.35 -18.20
N ASN A 133 -13.57 19.11 -16.91
CA ASN A 133 -12.64 19.53 -15.86
C ASN A 133 -11.24 18.97 -16.15
N THR A 134 -10.22 19.74 -15.76
CA THR A 134 -8.82 19.29 -15.88
C THR A 134 -8.55 18.17 -14.89
N SER A 135 -7.88 17.12 -15.36
CA SER A 135 -7.28 16.08 -14.54
C SER A 135 -5.77 16.06 -14.77
N SER A 136 -5.02 15.41 -13.90
CA SER A 136 -3.56 15.34 -13.97
C SER A 136 -3.05 13.99 -13.53
N TRP A 137 -1.78 13.73 -13.85
CA TRP A 137 -1.02 12.63 -13.27
C TRP A 137 0.45 13.00 -13.19
N SER A 138 1.16 12.30 -12.31
CA SER A 138 2.62 12.28 -12.28
C SER A 138 3.13 10.85 -12.48
N VAL A 139 4.20 10.72 -13.25
CA VAL A 139 4.96 9.48 -13.35
C VAL A 139 5.89 9.39 -12.14
N GLY A 140 5.87 8.25 -11.46
CA GLY A 140 6.73 7.99 -10.31
C GLY A 140 8.21 7.82 -10.69
N LEU A 141 8.99 7.24 -9.78
CA LEU A 141 10.33 6.73 -10.05
C LEU A 141 10.25 5.41 -10.82
N LEU A 142 10.72 5.38 -12.06
CA LEU A 142 10.67 4.22 -12.95
C LEU A 142 11.90 3.31 -12.85
N HIS A 143 13.04 3.88 -12.44
CA HIS A 143 14.32 3.19 -12.42
C HIS A 143 14.93 3.21 -11.02
N GLN A 144 15.68 2.17 -10.67
CA GLN A 144 16.41 2.10 -9.40
C GLN A 144 17.36 3.29 -9.21
N SER A 145 17.94 3.80 -10.31
CA SER A 145 18.81 4.99 -10.30
C SER A 145 18.09 6.28 -9.89
N ASP A 146 16.76 6.36 -10.07
CA ASP A 146 16.00 7.57 -9.73
C ASP A 146 15.91 7.79 -8.21
N TRP A 147 16.12 6.73 -7.42
CA TRP A 147 16.22 6.82 -5.97
C TRP A 147 17.52 7.51 -5.50
N GLY A 148 18.51 7.63 -6.38
CA GLY A 148 19.81 8.23 -6.08
C GLY A 148 20.55 7.46 -4.98
N GLU A 149 21.07 8.19 -4.00
CA GLU A 149 21.86 7.63 -2.89
C GLU A 149 21.02 6.96 -1.80
N ALA A 150 19.71 6.80 -1.99
CA ALA A 150 18.85 6.15 -0.99
C ALA A 150 19.31 4.71 -0.72
N ARG A 151 19.49 4.40 0.55
CA ARG A 151 19.85 3.08 1.06
C ARG A 151 18.66 2.49 1.79
N TRP A 152 18.55 1.16 1.74
CA TRP A 152 17.67 0.44 2.66
C TRP A 152 18.22 0.56 4.08
N ILE A 153 17.37 0.96 5.02
CA ILE A 153 17.71 1.11 6.43
C ILE A 153 16.84 0.23 7.33
N ASP A 154 17.40 -0.23 8.45
CA ASP A 154 16.72 -0.98 9.52
C ASP A 154 17.28 -0.52 10.89
N TYR A 155 16.73 -1.04 11.98
CA TYR A 155 17.36 -0.99 13.29
C TYR A 155 18.58 -1.92 13.30
N PRO A 156 19.80 -1.41 13.60
CA PRO A 156 21.01 -2.23 13.63
C PRO A 156 20.88 -3.45 14.53
N ASP A 157 21.24 -4.62 14.00
CA ASP A 157 21.29 -5.90 14.73
C ASP A 157 19.95 -6.29 15.42
N ARG A 158 18.81 -5.79 14.90
CA ARG A 158 17.48 -6.07 15.46
C ARG A 158 17.20 -7.57 15.46
N SER A 159 16.86 -8.09 16.63
CA SER A 159 16.37 -9.44 16.74
C SER A 159 14.91 -9.52 16.26
N PRO A 160 14.56 -10.56 15.51
CA PRO A 160 13.21 -11.12 15.42
C PRO A 160 12.15 -10.81 16.48
N ASN A 161 12.49 -10.95 17.76
CA ASN A 161 11.54 -10.90 18.88
C ASN A 161 11.42 -9.49 19.46
N GLN A 162 12.16 -8.53 18.93
CA GLN A 162 12.05 -7.14 19.33
C GLN A 162 10.91 -6.45 18.57
N PRO A 163 10.30 -5.42 19.17
CA PRO A 163 9.32 -4.57 18.50
C PRO A 163 9.78 -4.12 17.11
N PRO A 164 8.86 -3.88 16.16
CA PRO A 164 9.19 -3.20 14.93
C PRO A 164 9.76 -1.79 15.18
N PRO A 165 10.68 -1.32 14.33
CA PRO A 165 11.35 -0.05 14.51
C PRO A 165 10.52 1.16 14.09
N LEU A 166 10.79 2.28 14.75
CA LEU A 166 10.43 3.65 14.38
C LEU A 166 11.65 4.30 13.70
N PHE A 167 11.43 5.17 12.71
CA PHE A 167 12.48 5.92 12.03
C PHE A 167 12.12 7.40 11.95
N THR A 168 13.04 8.27 12.36
CA THR A 168 12.84 9.73 12.28
C THR A 168 13.99 10.42 11.58
N ARG A 169 13.67 11.44 10.78
CA ARG A 169 14.65 12.32 10.11
C ARG A 169 14.27 13.77 10.28
N GLN A 170 15.16 14.52 10.93
CA GLN A 170 15.06 15.96 11.11
C GLN A 170 15.73 16.70 9.95
N PHE A 171 15.13 17.75 9.41
CA PHE A 171 15.73 18.56 8.34
C PHE A 171 15.20 19.98 8.36
N ASN A 172 15.88 20.89 7.66
CA ASN A 172 15.47 22.28 7.58
C ASN A 172 15.05 22.64 6.16
N VAL A 173 13.95 23.37 6.05
CA VAL A 173 13.57 24.10 4.84
C VAL A 173 14.15 25.52 4.97
N PRO A 174 14.95 26.02 4.00
CA PRO A 174 15.57 27.33 4.09
C PRO A 174 14.58 28.49 4.23
N ASP A 175 14.97 29.52 4.96
CA ASP A 175 14.26 30.80 4.99
C ASP A 175 14.31 31.49 3.62
N GLY A 176 13.24 32.22 3.27
CA GLY A 176 13.17 33.03 2.05
C GLY A 176 12.99 32.26 0.74
N LYS A 177 12.70 30.95 0.80
CA LYS A 177 12.31 30.14 -0.37
C LYS A 177 10.90 29.59 -0.21
N ASP A 178 10.09 29.74 -1.25
CA ASP A 178 8.74 29.19 -1.25
C ASP A 178 8.74 27.77 -1.83
N ILE A 179 8.13 26.82 -1.13
CA ILE A 179 7.99 25.45 -1.62
C ILE A 179 6.96 25.43 -2.75
N VAL A 180 7.37 25.04 -3.96
CA VAL A 180 6.49 24.83 -5.10
C VAL A 180 5.92 23.42 -5.06
N HIS A 181 6.77 22.41 -4.87
CA HIS A 181 6.41 20.99 -4.78
C HIS A 181 7.19 20.29 -3.67
N ALA A 182 6.56 19.33 -2.99
CA ALA A 182 7.26 18.39 -2.13
C ALA A 182 6.68 16.98 -2.31
N ARG A 183 7.53 16.03 -2.73
CA ARG A 183 7.16 14.64 -3.01
C ARG A 183 7.95 13.69 -2.14
N LEU A 184 7.25 12.88 -1.36
CA LEU A 184 7.86 11.80 -0.57
C LEU A 184 7.56 10.46 -1.24
N TYR A 185 8.60 9.75 -1.67
CA TYR A 185 8.56 8.38 -2.18
C TYR A 185 8.99 7.45 -1.05
N LEU A 186 8.17 6.45 -0.73
CA LEU A 186 8.42 5.58 0.41
C LEU A 186 8.05 4.13 0.13
N SER A 187 8.95 3.21 0.48
CA SER A 187 8.67 1.77 0.56
C SER A 187 9.15 1.23 1.90
N GLY A 188 8.19 0.90 2.77
CA GLY A 188 8.45 0.11 3.96
C GLY A 188 8.15 -1.36 3.69
N MET A 189 9.17 -2.20 3.83
CA MET A 189 9.01 -3.65 3.72
C MET A 189 8.17 -4.16 4.89
N GLY A 190 7.14 -4.92 4.55
CA GLY A 190 6.11 -5.34 5.48
C GLY A 190 4.95 -4.38 5.32
N MET A 191 4.91 -3.36 6.18
CA MET A 191 4.00 -2.23 6.06
C MET A 191 4.63 -0.96 6.62
N HIS A 192 4.13 0.21 6.23
CA HIS A 192 4.53 1.48 6.85
C HIS A 192 3.35 2.41 7.15
N LEU A 193 3.55 3.23 8.18
CA LEU A 193 2.79 4.45 8.42
C LEU A 193 3.78 5.61 8.48
N ALA A 194 3.50 6.70 7.75
CA ALA A 194 4.39 7.85 7.69
C ALA A 194 3.69 9.13 8.17
N SER A 195 4.46 9.97 8.84
CA SER A 195 4.04 11.29 9.31
C SER A 195 5.08 12.35 8.95
N VAL A 196 4.62 13.59 8.84
CA VAL A 196 5.45 14.78 8.73
C VAL A 196 4.97 15.78 9.77
N ASN A 197 5.87 16.20 10.64
CA ASN A 197 5.58 17.14 11.73
C ASN A 197 4.37 16.70 12.59
N GLY A 198 4.34 15.42 12.98
CA GLY A 198 3.26 14.82 13.78
C GLY A 198 1.95 14.54 13.03
N LYS A 199 1.87 14.85 11.73
CA LYS A 199 0.65 14.64 10.93
C LYS A 199 0.85 13.50 9.94
N ALA A 200 -0.10 12.55 9.91
CA ALA A 200 -0.10 11.48 8.91
C ALA A 200 -0.06 12.05 7.48
N VAL A 201 0.74 11.44 6.61
CA VAL A 201 0.87 11.87 5.20
C VAL A 201 -0.31 11.44 4.32
N THR A 202 -1.12 10.49 4.80
CA THR A 202 -2.23 9.85 4.08
C THR A 202 -3.22 9.23 5.07
N ASP A 203 -4.43 8.93 4.58
CA ASP A 203 -5.44 8.09 5.24
C ASP A 203 -5.38 6.62 4.78
N GLU A 204 -4.43 6.27 3.91
CA GLU A 204 -4.15 4.88 3.52
C GLU A 204 -3.65 4.06 4.73
N VAL A 205 -4.19 2.86 4.87
CA VAL A 205 -3.78 1.85 5.84
C VAL A 205 -3.17 0.66 5.11
N LEU A 206 -2.31 -0.11 5.79
CA LEU A 206 -1.67 -1.32 5.23
C LEU A 206 -0.83 -1.05 3.95
N ALA A 207 -0.31 0.17 3.80
CA ALA A 207 0.65 0.55 2.76
C ALA A 207 1.99 -0.22 2.94
N PRO A 208 2.80 -0.43 1.88
CA PRO A 208 2.58 0.02 0.50
C PRO A 208 1.76 -0.97 -0.34
N GLY A 209 1.54 -2.21 0.11
CA GLY A 209 0.86 -3.26 -0.63
C GLY A 209 1.69 -4.54 -0.75
N TYR A 210 1.09 -5.59 -1.32
CA TYR A 210 1.67 -6.94 -1.34
C TYR A 210 2.28 -7.23 -2.71
N SER A 211 3.50 -7.74 -2.70
CA SER A 211 4.26 -8.11 -3.89
C SER A 211 5.04 -9.41 -3.67
N ASN A 212 5.68 -9.92 -4.73
CA ASN A 212 6.72 -10.92 -4.56
C ASN A 212 8.01 -10.20 -4.17
N TYR A 213 8.31 -10.15 -2.88
CA TYR A 213 9.40 -9.31 -2.35
C TYR A 213 10.79 -9.66 -2.88
N GLN A 214 10.99 -10.85 -3.48
CA GLN A 214 12.25 -11.22 -4.14
C GLN A 214 12.38 -10.62 -5.56
N LEU A 215 11.29 -10.12 -6.15
CA LEU A 215 11.22 -9.55 -7.50
C LEU A 215 10.81 -8.08 -7.51
N SER A 216 9.89 -7.69 -6.64
CA SER A 216 9.37 -6.34 -6.58
C SER A 216 8.99 -5.91 -5.16
N SER A 217 9.09 -4.61 -4.90
CA SER A 217 8.62 -3.98 -3.68
C SER A 217 7.86 -2.73 -4.06
N GLU A 218 6.59 -2.67 -3.66
CA GLU A 218 5.76 -1.53 -3.95
C GLU A 218 6.20 -0.30 -3.14
N TYR A 219 6.14 0.87 -3.76
CA TYR A 219 6.28 2.16 -3.08
C TYR A 219 5.06 3.06 -3.35
N ARG A 220 4.90 4.06 -2.47
CA ARG A 220 3.89 5.11 -2.57
C ARG A 220 4.53 6.48 -2.72
N THR A 221 3.85 7.39 -3.42
CA THR A 221 4.22 8.80 -3.51
C THR A 221 3.19 9.68 -2.81
N TYR A 222 3.67 10.58 -1.96
CA TYR A 222 2.84 11.52 -1.20
C TYR A 222 3.15 12.97 -1.57
N ASP A 223 2.12 13.79 -1.73
CA ASP A 223 2.26 15.26 -1.70
C ASP A 223 2.29 15.73 -0.25
N ILE A 224 3.47 16.15 0.21
CA ILE A 224 3.65 16.62 1.58
C ILE A 224 3.83 18.13 1.70
N LYS A 225 3.66 18.89 0.61
CA LYS A 225 3.91 20.34 0.58
C LYS A 225 3.23 21.06 1.74
N ARG A 226 1.96 20.72 2.00
CA ARG A 226 1.14 21.37 3.04
C ARG A 226 1.46 20.93 4.47
N LEU A 227 2.31 19.92 4.63
CA LEU A 227 2.78 19.45 5.94
C LEU A 227 4.12 20.07 6.33
N LEU A 228 4.85 20.62 5.36
CA LEU A 228 6.12 21.30 5.58
C LEU A 228 5.92 22.74 6.05
N ARG A 229 6.93 23.25 6.74
CA ARG A 229 7.06 24.64 7.17
C ARG A 229 8.48 25.14 6.93
N THR A 230 8.68 26.45 6.87
CA THR A 230 10.03 27.03 6.91
C THR A 230 10.74 26.66 8.21
N GLY A 231 12.05 26.45 8.16
CA GLY A 231 12.86 26.00 9.29
C GLY A 231 12.72 24.50 9.56
N ALA A 232 12.67 24.12 10.84
CA ALA A 232 12.76 22.72 11.26
C ALA A 232 11.51 21.88 10.93
N ASN A 233 11.76 20.72 10.33
CA ASN A 233 10.79 19.70 9.94
C ASN A 233 11.28 18.30 10.35
N ALA A 234 10.34 17.37 10.52
CA ALA A 234 10.63 15.98 10.81
C ALA A 234 9.74 15.06 9.95
N ILE A 235 10.33 13.97 9.44
CA ILE A 235 9.60 12.81 8.92
C ILE A 235 9.67 11.70 9.96
N GLY A 236 8.51 11.10 10.30
CA GLY A 236 8.41 9.88 11.09
C GLY A 236 7.91 8.71 10.23
N VAL A 237 8.47 7.52 10.41
CA VAL A 237 7.99 6.28 9.80
C VAL A 237 7.93 5.16 10.84
N LYS A 238 6.75 4.54 10.98
CA LYS A 238 6.57 3.28 11.71
C LYS A 238 6.60 2.12 10.73
N LEU A 239 7.27 1.02 11.05
CA LEU A 239 7.20 -0.21 10.25
C LEU A 239 6.39 -1.30 10.95
N GLY A 240 5.73 -2.13 10.15
CA GLY A 240 5.12 -3.40 10.54
C GLY A 240 5.71 -4.56 9.74
N SER A 241 5.56 -5.77 10.25
CA SER A 241 5.98 -7.01 9.58
C SER A 241 5.10 -7.35 8.38
N GLY A 242 3.79 -7.10 8.48
CA GLY A 242 2.83 -7.44 7.43
C GLY A 242 3.02 -8.88 6.91
N PRO A 243 2.74 -9.14 5.62
CA PRO A 243 2.94 -10.45 5.01
C PRO A 243 4.40 -10.74 4.60
N THR A 244 5.37 -9.83 4.76
CA THR A 244 6.77 -10.10 4.35
C THR A 244 7.49 -11.02 5.32
N TYR A 245 7.01 -11.11 6.57
CA TYR A 245 7.72 -11.78 7.65
C TYR A 245 6.78 -12.54 8.58
N VAL A 246 6.05 -13.49 8.01
CA VAL A 246 5.10 -14.30 8.76
C VAL A 246 5.83 -15.42 9.49
N ARG A 247 5.55 -15.57 10.78
CA ARG A 247 6.04 -16.68 11.58
C ARG A 247 4.91 -17.45 12.21
N ARG A 248 5.06 -18.78 12.22
CA ARG A 248 4.12 -19.68 12.88
C ARG A 248 4.16 -19.55 14.40
N SER A 249 5.36 -19.43 14.97
CA SER A 249 5.55 -19.39 16.42
C SER A 249 5.89 -17.99 16.91
N ILE A 250 4.85 -17.19 17.13
CA ILE A 250 4.94 -15.93 17.88
C ILE A 250 4.21 -16.15 19.19
N THR A 251 4.97 -16.23 20.29
CA THR A 251 4.42 -16.43 21.63
C THR A 251 4.72 -15.24 22.50
N ASN A 252 3.77 -14.92 23.38
CA ASN A 252 3.91 -13.95 24.43
C ASN A 252 3.12 -14.48 25.65
N PRO A 253 3.70 -15.43 26.40
CA PRO A 253 2.99 -16.10 27.48
C PRO A 253 2.48 -15.14 28.56
N ALA A 254 3.16 -14.02 28.77
CA ALA A 254 2.75 -12.98 29.72
C ALA A 254 1.37 -12.37 29.39
N LEU A 255 0.95 -12.41 28.12
CA LEU A 255 -0.34 -11.91 27.65
C LEU A 255 -1.30 -13.04 27.25
N GLY A 256 -0.95 -14.28 27.59
CA GLY A 256 -1.73 -15.48 27.25
C GLY A 256 -1.69 -15.85 25.77
N ARG A 257 -0.64 -15.46 25.04
CA ARG A 257 -0.35 -15.93 23.68
C ARG A 257 0.61 -17.10 23.76
N ASN A 258 0.07 -18.31 23.91
CA ASN A 258 0.83 -19.52 24.19
C ASN A 258 0.92 -20.46 22.98
N ALA A 259 -0.03 -20.34 22.04
CA ALA A 259 -0.11 -21.19 20.87
C ALA A 259 0.46 -20.50 19.61
N PRO A 260 1.18 -21.24 18.75
CA PRO A 260 1.66 -20.73 17.48
C PRO A 260 0.51 -20.67 16.46
N TYR A 261 0.13 -19.47 16.01
CA TYR A 261 -0.81 -19.29 14.90
C TYR A 261 -0.19 -18.55 13.72
N ALA A 262 -0.04 -19.29 12.62
CA ALA A 262 -0.06 -18.76 11.26
C ALA A 262 -0.51 -19.87 10.32
N TRP A 263 -1.27 -19.52 9.28
CA TRP A 263 -1.65 -20.50 8.25
C TRP A 263 -0.44 -21.01 7.49
N TRP A 264 0.48 -20.09 7.21
CA TRP A 264 1.79 -20.38 6.64
C TRP A 264 2.88 -19.60 7.35
N GLN A 265 4.15 -19.92 7.07
CA GLN A 265 5.29 -19.16 7.58
C GLN A 265 6.24 -18.81 6.44
N SER A 266 6.81 -17.61 6.45
CA SER A 266 7.84 -17.25 5.49
C SER A 266 9.05 -18.17 5.64
N GLN A 267 9.74 -18.46 4.54
CA GLN A 267 10.95 -19.28 4.57
C GLN A 267 12.10 -18.47 5.19
N LEU A 268 12.67 -18.96 6.30
CA LEU A 268 13.82 -18.30 6.90
C LEU A 268 15.04 -18.47 6.00
N LYS A 269 15.70 -17.35 5.72
CA LYS A 269 16.90 -17.29 4.88
C LYS A 269 18.16 -17.61 5.68
N GLY A 270 19.24 -17.86 4.95
CA GLY A 270 20.55 -18.11 5.53
C GLY A 270 20.97 -16.95 6.44
N ASP A 271 21.43 -17.30 7.64
CA ASP A 271 21.95 -16.39 8.65
C ASP A 271 23.15 -17.07 9.30
N GLY A 272 24.29 -16.39 9.27
CA GLY A 272 25.55 -16.95 9.74
C GLY A 272 26.65 -15.90 9.81
N THR A 273 27.88 -16.36 9.92
CA THR A 273 29.08 -15.53 9.94
C THR A 273 30.16 -16.12 9.04
N LEU A 274 31.09 -15.29 8.61
CA LEU A 274 32.32 -15.75 7.97
C LEU A 274 33.13 -16.61 8.96
N SER A 275 33.54 -17.80 8.54
CA SER A 275 34.41 -18.69 9.34
C SER A 275 35.87 -18.23 9.30
N GLU A 276 36.26 -17.47 8.27
CA GLU A 276 37.60 -16.95 8.03
C GLU A 276 37.50 -15.61 7.29
N ALA A 277 38.57 -14.82 7.30
CA ALA A 277 38.58 -13.54 6.59
C ALA A 277 38.44 -13.75 5.07
N ALA A 278 37.70 -12.85 4.41
CA ALA A 278 37.56 -12.82 2.96
C ALA A 278 38.33 -11.62 2.39
N ALA A 279 39.13 -11.84 1.34
CA ALA A 279 39.95 -10.79 0.74
C ALA A 279 39.21 -10.05 -0.38
N ILE A 280 39.72 -8.87 -0.75
CA ILE A 280 39.32 -8.20 -2.00
C ILE A 280 39.56 -9.16 -3.16
N GLY A 281 38.60 -9.26 -4.08
CA GLY A 281 38.67 -10.18 -5.23
C GLY A 281 38.18 -11.60 -4.93
N SER A 282 37.82 -11.94 -3.68
CA SER A 282 37.18 -13.23 -3.38
C SER A 282 35.86 -13.38 -4.13
N ILE A 283 35.64 -14.56 -4.73
CA ILE A 283 34.40 -14.97 -5.41
C ILE A 283 33.65 -16.08 -4.64
N SER A 284 34.16 -16.45 -3.47
CA SER A 284 33.52 -17.40 -2.58
C SER A 284 33.96 -17.14 -1.15
N VAL A 285 33.12 -17.51 -0.19
CA VAL A 285 33.42 -17.42 1.24
C VAL A 285 33.02 -18.70 1.97
N ARG A 286 33.70 -18.98 3.08
CA ARG A 286 33.33 -20.06 4.00
C ARG A 286 32.51 -19.51 5.16
N LEU A 287 31.35 -20.10 5.41
CA LEU A 287 30.43 -19.72 6.47
C LEU A 287 30.50 -20.69 7.66
N ASN A 288 30.04 -20.25 8.82
CA ASN A 288 29.82 -21.15 9.95
C ASN A 288 28.62 -22.09 9.68
N ASN A 289 27.63 -21.60 8.94
CA ASN A 289 26.43 -22.29 8.47
C ASN A 289 26.05 -21.81 7.06
N ALA A 290 25.89 -22.75 6.12
CA ALA A 290 25.47 -22.46 4.73
C ALA A 290 24.03 -22.92 4.42
N THR A 291 23.24 -23.25 5.44
CA THR A 291 21.82 -23.61 5.30
C THR A 291 20.97 -22.37 5.01
N GLY A 292 19.94 -22.51 4.16
CA GLY A 292 18.99 -21.42 3.85
C GLY A 292 19.51 -20.36 2.85
N TYR A 293 20.68 -20.60 2.25
CA TYR A 293 21.17 -19.81 1.11
C TYR A 293 20.69 -20.47 -0.20
N HIS A 294 20.45 -19.66 -1.23
CA HIS A 294 19.89 -20.13 -2.51
C HIS A 294 20.67 -19.57 -3.69
N VAL A 295 20.95 -20.41 -4.70
CA VAL A 295 21.52 -19.95 -5.98
C VAL A 295 20.55 -18.98 -6.65
N GLN A 296 21.06 -17.92 -7.28
CA GLN A 296 20.31 -16.73 -7.73
C GLN A 296 19.71 -15.86 -6.61
N GLY A 297 19.80 -16.30 -5.35
CA GLY A 297 19.64 -15.40 -4.22
C GLY A 297 20.87 -14.51 -4.02
N SER A 298 20.77 -13.61 -3.05
CA SER A 298 21.86 -12.75 -2.62
C SER A 298 22.58 -13.33 -1.41
N ILE A 299 23.89 -13.15 -1.35
CA ILE A 299 24.70 -13.23 -0.13
C ILE A 299 25.08 -11.81 0.27
N ASN A 300 24.87 -11.45 1.53
CA ASN A 300 25.05 -10.11 2.07
C ASN A 300 26.02 -10.18 3.23
N ILE A 301 27.23 -9.63 3.06
CA ILE A 301 28.34 -9.72 4.01
C ILE A 301 28.52 -8.38 4.72
N ASP A 302 28.84 -8.46 6.02
CA ASP A 302 28.97 -7.33 6.94
C ASP A 302 27.66 -6.55 7.13
N THR A 303 26.64 -7.29 7.55
CA THR A 303 25.31 -6.74 7.88
C THR A 303 25.21 -6.21 9.31
N SER A 304 26.32 -6.23 10.06
CA SER A 304 26.43 -5.79 11.46
C SER A 304 27.00 -4.38 11.59
N GLY A 305 26.98 -3.81 12.79
CA GLY A 305 27.76 -2.59 13.08
C GLY A 305 27.31 -1.34 12.31
N GLY A 306 26.04 -1.32 11.86
CA GLY A 306 25.49 -0.23 11.05
C GLY A 306 25.58 -0.43 9.55
N GLY A 307 26.24 -1.49 9.06
CA GLY A 307 26.22 -1.89 7.64
C GLY A 307 27.05 -1.01 6.70
N ASP A 308 28.02 -0.26 7.21
CA ASP A 308 28.82 0.69 6.43
C ASP A 308 29.73 -0.02 5.39
N ASN A 309 30.17 -1.26 5.66
CA ASN A 309 30.92 -2.08 4.67
C ASN A 309 30.05 -3.14 3.98
N LEU A 310 28.72 -3.04 4.08
CA LEU A 310 27.82 -4.05 3.52
C LEU A 310 28.12 -4.30 2.03
N GLU A 311 28.40 -5.56 1.69
CA GLU A 311 28.53 -6.01 0.31
C GLU A 311 27.53 -7.13 -0.02
N SER A 312 26.67 -6.89 -1.01
CA SER A 312 25.73 -7.87 -1.55
C SER A 312 26.24 -8.45 -2.87
N ARG A 313 26.11 -9.76 -3.07
CA ARG A 313 26.48 -10.47 -4.31
C ARG A 313 25.44 -11.51 -4.70
N VAL A 314 25.38 -11.87 -5.99
CA VAL A 314 24.50 -12.93 -6.47
C VAL A 314 25.18 -14.28 -6.30
N ILE A 315 24.53 -15.22 -5.62
CA ILE A 315 25.04 -16.56 -5.35
C ILE A 315 25.02 -17.38 -6.64
N THR A 316 26.16 -17.97 -6.99
CA THR A 316 26.35 -18.80 -8.18
C THR A 316 26.44 -20.29 -7.87
N ALA A 317 26.93 -20.66 -6.68
CA ALA A 317 26.98 -22.06 -6.24
C ALA A 317 27.03 -22.16 -4.70
N ILE A 318 26.58 -23.29 -4.15
CA ILE A 318 26.60 -23.57 -2.72
C ILE A 318 27.11 -24.99 -2.50
N ASN A 319 28.10 -25.13 -1.62
CA ASN A 319 28.55 -26.42 -1.09
C ASN A 319 28.24 -26.45 0.42
N THR A 320 27.13 -27.07 0.80
CA THR A 320 26.68 -27.14 2.20
C THR A 320 27.61 -27.96 3.09
N VAL A 321 28.26 -29.00 2.53
CA VAL A 321 29.22 -29.86 3.25
C VAL A 321 30.47 -29.07 3.63
N GLN A 322 31.04 -28.32 2.69
CA GLN A 322 32.21 -27.49 2.93
C GLN A 322 31.85 -26.12 3.55
N ARG A 323 30.55 -25.80 3.61
CA ARG A 323 29.99 -24.52 4.02
C ARG A 323 30.54 -23.35 3.18
N ILE A 324 30.71 -23.59 1.87
CA ILE A 324 31.21 -22.58 0.93
C ILE A 324 30.05 -22.05 0.10
N VAL A 325 29.96 -20.73 0.00
CA VAL A 325 29.03 -20.03 -0.90
C VAL A 325 29.86 -19.26 -1.92
N SER A 326 29.65 -19.55 -3.20
CA SER A 326 30.29 -18.86 -4.33
C SER A 326 29.32 -17.84 -4.93
N PHE A 327 29.87 -16.72 -5.43
CA PHE A 327 29.06 -15.60 -5.89
C PHE A 327 29.78 -14.75 -6.95
N SER A 328 29.02 -13.87 -7.58
CA SER A 328 29.50 -12.88 -8.57
C SER A 328 28.78 -11.53 -8.37
N PRO A 329 29.45 -10.39 -8.63
CA PRO A 329 30.89 -10.23 -8.91
C PRO A 329 31.78 -10.49 -7.67
N ALA A 330 33.10 -10.39 -7.81
CA ALA A 330 34.04 -10.52 -6.69
C ALA A 330 33.84 -9.42 -5.62
N LEU A 331 34.30 -9.67 -4.38
CA LEU A 331 34.27 -8.68 -3.29
C LEU A 331 35.17 -7.48 -3.61
N LYS A 332 34.70 -6.27 -3.25
CA LYS A 332 35.47 -5.03 -3.43
C LYS A 332 36.16 -4.61 -2.13
N LEU A 333 35.69 -5.12 -0.98
CA LEU A 333 36.26 -4.88 0.33
C LEU A 333 36.78 -6.20 0.91
N ALA A 334 37.73 -6.10 1.84
CA ALA A 334 38.11 -7.22 2.69
C ALA A 334 37.15 -7.27 3.88
N HIS A 335 36.78 -8.49 4.30
CA HIS A 335 35.88 -8.74 5.42
C HIS A 335 36.56 -9.62 6.45
N ALA A 336 36.46 -9.27 7.73
CA ALA A 336 37.07 -10.04 8.81
C ALA A 336 36.33 -11.36 9.04
N GLY A 337 37.06 -12.36 9.57
CA GLY A 337 36.42 -13.55 10.13
C GLY A 337 35.44 -13.16 11.25
N GLY A 338 34.26 -13.78 11.28
CA GLY A 338 33.18 -13.43 12.18
C GLY A 338 32.20 -12.38 11.66
N ALA A 339 32.46 -11.73 10.52
CA ALA A 339 31.51 -10.77 9.94
C ALA A 339 30.15 -11.43 9.66
N ARG A 340 29.05 -10.73 9.96
CA ARG A 340 27.70 -11.28 9.83
C ARG A 340 27.29 -11.39 8.37
N VAL A 341 26.78 -12.56 7.98
CA VAL A 341 26.35 -12.88 6.63
C VAL A 341 24.87 -13.27 6.63
N THR A 342 24.09 -12.70 5.72
CA THR A 342 22.69 -13.09 5.50
C THR A 342 22.41 -13.41 4.03
N GLY A 343 21.45 -14.30 3.79
CA GLY A 343 20.95 -14.66 2.46
C GLY A 343 19.69 -13.86 2.06
N SER A 344 19.28 -14.02 0.80
CA SER A 344 17.88 -13.83 0.35
C SER A 344 17.33 -15.11 -0.27
N GLY A 345 16.04 -15.10 -0.60
CA GLY A 345 15.46 -16.11 -1.47
C GLY A 345 15.98 -16.02 -2.89
N ASN A 346 15.67 -17.00 -3.73
CA ASN A 346 15.90 -16.90 -5.16
C ASN A 346 14.83 -16.01 -5.84
N ASN A 347 15.09 -15.62 -7.09
CA ASN A 347 14.18 -14.83 -7.91
C ASN A 347 13.51 -15.65 -9.04
N ILE A 348 13.57 -16.99 -8.95
CA ILE A 348 12.97 -17.89 -9.93
C ILE A 348 11.80 -18.57 -9.25
N ALA A 349 10.58 -18.29 -9.70
CA ALA A 349 9.40 -19.06 -9.31
C ALA A 349 9.51 -20.50 -9.86
N ALA A 350 10.32 -21.35 -9.23
CA ALA A 350 10.47 -22.77 -9.56
C ALA A 350 9.82 -23.62 -8.47
N SER A 351 10.08 -24.93 -8.49
CA SER A 351 9.82 -25.86 -7.39
C SER A 351 10.64 -25.57 -6.11
N ASP A 352 11.18 -24.37 -5.93
CA ASP A 352 12.00 -23.94 -4.78
C ASP A 352 11.18 -23.00 -3.89
N PRO A 353 10.88 -23.39 -2.64
CA PRO A 353 10.13 -22.60 -1.67
C PRO A 353 10.70 -21.19 -1.37
N SER A 354 11.95 -20.92 -1.73
CA SER A 354 12.63 -19.67 -1.37
C SER A 354 12.15 -18.42 -2.11
N ALA A 355 11.29 -18.54 -3.11
CA ALA A 355 10.51 -17.39 -3.62
C ALA A 355 9.70 -16.72 -2.49
N GLY A 356 9.34 -17.51 -1.46
CA GLY A 356 8.71 -17.14 -0.20
C GLY A 356 9.60 -16.61 0.91
N ALA A 357 10.85 -16.25 0.60
CA ALA A 357 11.82 -15.95 1.63
C ALA A 357 11.40 -14.74 2.46
N ALA A 358 11.52 -14.91 3.78
CA ALA A 358 11.15 -13.93 4.77
C ALA A 358 11.99 -12.66 4.60
N VAL A 359 11.33 -11.50 4.61
CA VAL A 359 12.01 -10.20 4.56
C VAL A 359 11.63 -9.41 5.80
N THR A 360 12.61 -9.18 6.67
CA THR A 360 12.42 -8.36 7.85
C THR A 360 12.05 -6.92 7.46
N PRO A 361 11.25 -6.22 8.30
CA PRO A 361 11.00 -4.80 8.16
C PRO A 361 12.27 -4.01 7.86
N ARG A 362 12.19 -3.15 6.86
CA ARG A 362 13.26 -2.24 6.40
C ARG A 362 12.65 -1.15 5.55
N LEU A 363 13.29 0.00 5.50
CA LEU A 363 12.76 1.21 4.87
C LEU A 363 13.69 1.70 3.77
N ILE A 364 13.14 2.11 2.63
CA ILE A 364 13.82 2.98 1.67
C ILE A 364 12.91 4.17 1.33
N GLY A 365 13.50 5.35 1.22
CA GLY A 365 12.76 6.59 1.08
C GLY A 365 13.55 7.69 0.40
N ARG A 366 12.83 8.57 -0.29
CA ARG A 366 13.35 9.77 -0.95
C ARG A 366 12.33 10.89 -0.86
N LEU A 367 12.72 12.03 -0.33
CA LEU A 367 11.96 13.27 -0.33
C LEU A 367 12.62 14.25 -1.29
N GLU A 368 11.85 14.81 -2.21
CA GLU A 368 12.24 15.90 -3.08
C GLU A 368 11.42 17.16 -2.78
N ILE A 369 12.10 18.26 -2.49
CA ILE A 369 11.49 19.58 -2.28
C ILE A 369 11.97 20.49 -3.41
N THR A 370 11.06 21.09 -4.16
CA THR A 370 11.38 22.07 -5.21
C THR A 370 10.89 23.44 -4.79
N TYR A 371 11.76 24.43 -4.91
CA TYR A 371 11.50 25.82 -4.53
C TYR A 371 11.11 26.68 -5.74
N ASP A 372 10.64 27.89 -5.48
CA ASP A 372 10.22 28.90 -6.46
C ASP A 372 11.37 29.43 -7.32
N ASP A 373 12.58 29.46 -6.78
CA ASP A 373 13.82 29.75 -7.50
C ASP A 373 14.30 28.60 -8.41
N GLY A 374 13.60 27.46 -8.41
CA GLY A 374 13.92 26.26 -9.19
C GLY A 374 14.97 25.34 -8.54
N SER A 375 15.57 25.72 -7.42
CA SER A 375 16.47 24.84 -6.65
C SER A 375 15.71 23.70 -5.97
N LYS A 376 16.45 22.66 -5.57
CA LYS A 376 15.87 21.47 -4.93
C LYS A 376 16.68 20.98 -3.75
N ASP A 377 15.97 20.53 -2.72
CA ASP A 377 16.55 19.68 -1.67
C ASP A 377 16.12 18.23 -1.90
N ILE A 378 17.06 17.30 -1.72
CA ILE A 378 16.83 15.86 -1.81
C ILE A 378 17.29 15.24 -0.50
N ILE A 379 16.37 14.56 0.19
CA ILE A 379 16.63 13.88 1.45
C ILE A 379 16.33 12.40 1.24
N VAL A 380 17.30 11.53 1.51
CA VAL A 380 17.17 10.09 1.28
C VAL A 380 17.31 9.31 2.59
N THR A 381 16.90 8.04 2.58
CA THR A 381 17.21 7.10 3.66
C THR A 381 18.68 6.73 3.65
N ASP A 382 19.37 6.99 4.76
CA ASP A 382 20.80 6.78 4.96
C ASP A 382 21.12 6.74 6.48
N ARG A 383 22.40 6.84 6.85
CA ARG A 383 22.87 6.84 8.25
C ARG A 383 22.46 8.08 9.04
N SER A 384 21.95 9.14 8.42
CA SER A 384 21.47 10.36 9.09
C SER A 384 20.07 10.23 9.69
N TRP A 385 19.40 9.10 9.45
CA TRP A 385 18.15 8.73 10.11
C TRP A 385 18.44 8.15 11.49
N CYS A 386 17.56 8.44 12.45
CA CYS A 386 17.58 7.81 13.78
C CYS A 386 16.48 6.77 13.86
N THR A 387 16.69 5.74 14.67
CA THR A 387 15.73 4.66 14.91
C THR A 387 15.65 4.27 16.37
N ALA A 388 14.47 3.82 16.79
CA ALA A 388 14.18 3.28 18.12
C ALA A 388 13.15 2.13 18.00
N LEU A 389 13.04 1.30 19.03
CA LEU A 389 12.03 0.25 19.09
C LEU A 389 10.69 0.81 19.59
N GLY A 390 9.59 0.49 18.91
CA GLY A 390 8.27 1.05 19.20
C GLY A 390 7.48 0.35 20.32
N PRO A 391 6.24 0.81 20.57
CA PRO A 391 5.31 0.26 21.56
C PRO A 391 4.65 -1.07 21.15
N LEU A 392 4.76 -1.43 19.87
CA LEU A 392 4.20 -2.67 19.31
C LEU A 392 5.10 -3.86 19.65
N LEU A 393 4.84 -4.51 20.78
CA LEU A 393 5.64 -5.63 21.31
C LEU A 393 5.59 -6.85 20.40
N THR A 394 4.42 -7.12 19.82
CA THR A 394 4.20 -8.18 18.86
C THR A 394 3.41 -7.62 17.69
N ASP A 395 3.87 -7.92 16.48
CA ASP A 395 3.14 -7.66 15.24
C ASP A 395 3.10 -8.92 14.39
N ALA A 396 1.95 -9.58 14.38
CA ALA A 396 1.74 -10.83 13.67
C ALA A 396 0.59 -10.70 12.67
N TRP A 397 0.88 -11.02 11.41
CA TRP A 397 -0.06 -10.90 10.29
C TRP A 397 -1.38 -11.67 10.50
N TYR A 398 -1.30 -12.80 11.19
CA TYR A 398 -2.43 -13.68 11.47
C TYR A 398 -2.93 -13.56 12.91
N SER A 399 -2.03 -13.63 13.90
CA SER A 399 -2.41 -13.76 15.31
C SER A 399 -2.69 -12.45 16.03
N GLY A 400 -2.48 -11.30 15.39
CA GLY A 400 -2.77 -9.97 15.93
C GLY A 400 -1.56 -9.28 16.54
N SER A 401 -1.84 -8.29 17.40
CA SER A 401 -0.80 -7.42 17.96
C SER A 401 -0.89 -7.30 19.47
N ASP A 402 0.28 -7.18 20.09
CA ASP A 402 0.40 -6.80 21.50
C ASP A 402 1.02 -5.41 21.59
N TYR A 403 0.29 -4.46 22.16
CA TYR A 403 0.67 -3.06 22.22
C TYR A 403 0.80 -2.58 23.68
N ASP A 404 1.92 -1.92 24.00
CA ASP A 404 2.15 -1.33 25.32
C ASP A 404 2.28 0.18 25.23
N ALA A 405 1.19 0.89 25.56
CA ALA A 405 1.12 2.34 25.45
C ALA A 405 2.07 3.08 26.42
N ARG A 406 2.58 2.40 27.45
CA ARG A 406 3.61 2.95 28.36
C ARG A 406 4.97 3.12 27.67
N ARG A 407 5.15 2.53 26.49
CA ARG A 407 6.38 2.60 25.67
C ARG A 407 6.25 3.57 24.51
N GLU A 408 5.11 4.26 24.39
CA GLU A 408 4.98 5.34 23.41
C GLU A 408 5.98 6.45 23.73
N VAL A 409 6.59 7.00 22.68
CA VAL A 409 7.47 8.15 22.78
C VAL A 409 6.68 9.32 22.24
N ASP A 410 6.25 10.23 23.10
CA ASP A 410 5.50 11.41 22.67
C ASP A 410 6.39 12.30 21.77
N ASP A 411 5.76 12.95 20.78
CA ASP A 411 6.39 13.91 19.86
C ASP A 411 7.65 13.44 19.10
N TRP A 412 7.90 12.13 19.00
CA TRP A 412 9.11 11.58 18.35
C TRP A 412 9.26 11.96 16.86
N ASP A 413 8.16 12.23 16.18
CA ASP A 413 8.03 12.63 14.79
C ASP A 413 7.74 14.14 14.62
N HIS A 414 7.97 14.94 15.66
CA HIS A 414 7.95 16.40 15.62
C HIS A 414 9.36 17.00 15.45
N PRO A 415 9.47 18.23 14.92
CA PRO A 415 10.76 18.89 14.83
C PRO A 415 11.36 19.19 16.20
N GLY A 416 12.66 18.93 16.36
CA GLY A 416 13.35 19.08 17.64
C GLY A 416 13.06 17.97 18.65
N SER A 417 12.43 16.86 18.22
CA SER A 417 12.28 15.66 19.04
C SER A 417 13.64 15.16 19.52
N GLN A 418 13.70 14.64 20.76
CA GLN A 418 14.96 14.24 21.41
C GLN A 418 15.56 12.97 20.78
N GLN A 419 16.17 13.13 19.60
CA GLN A 419 17.13 12.17 19.02
C GLN A 419 18.29 11.89 19.99
N GLU A 420 18.51 12.77 20.98
CA GLU A 420 19.54 12.65 22.01
C GLU A 420 19.09 11.88 23.28
N SER A 421 17.82 11.45 23.35
CA SER A 421 17.44 10.49 24.39
C SER A 421 18.16 9.16 24.15
N SER A 422 18.61 8.48 25.21
CA SER A 422 19.51 7.31 25.15
C SER A 422 19.02 6.12 24.30
N ASN A 423 17.78 6.15 23.83
CA ASN A 423 17.10 5.03 23.16
C ASN A 423 17.03 5.19 21.63
N TRP A 424 17.40 6.35 21.08
CA TRP A 424 17.50 6.55 19.63
C TRP A 424 18.94 6.38 19.17
N ILE A 425 19.14 5.57 18.13
CA ILE A 425 20.45 5.30 17.54
C ILE A 425 20.44 5.58 16.04
N PRO A 426 21.59 5.82 15.39
CA PRO A 426 21.66 5.91 13.94
C PRO A 426 21.14 4.63 13.27
N ALA A 427 20.28 4.78 12.26
CA ALA A 427 19.72 3.66 11.50
C ALA A 427 20.82 2.90 10.75
N GLY A 428 20.73 1.57 10.72
CA GLY A 428 21.71 0.71 10.05
C GLY A 428 21.37 0.53 8.58
N ILE A 429 22.39 0.44 7.73
CA ILE A 429 22.23 0.08 6.32
C ILE A 429 22.02 -1.44 6.23
N VAL A 430 21.02 -1.86 5.47
CA VAL A 430 20.70 -3.27 5.21
C VAL A 430 20.64 -3.54 3.72
N PRO A 431 20.77 -4.80 3.27
CA PRO A 431 20.63 -5.13 1.86
C PRO A 431 19.19 -4.91 1.38
N PRO A 432 18.94 -4.78 0.06
CA PRO A 432 17.60 -4.97 -0.47
C PRO A 432 17.07 -6.37 -0.12
N PRO A 433 15.76 -6.64 -0.26
CA PRO A 433 15.21 -7.98 -0.03
C PRO A 433 15.93 -9.04 -0.87
N ASN A 434 16.18 -8.73 -2.14
CA ASN A 434 17.02 -9.44 -3.09
C ASN A 434 17.67 -8.38 -4.01
N LEU A 435 18.84 -8.66 -4.59
CA LEU A 435 19.44 -7.82 -5.64
C LEU A 435 18.57 -7.72 -6.91
N ALA A 436 17.66 -8.67 -7.13
CA ALA A 436 16.68 -8.65 -8.21
C ALA A 436 15.43 -7.82 -7.89
N THR A 437 15.20 -7.44 -6.62
CA THR A 437 14.01 -6.69 -6.20
C THR A 437 14.01 -5.31 -6.84
N LYS A 438 12.95 -5.01 -7.60
CA LYS A 438 12.69 -3.69 -8.19
C LYS A 438 11.74 -2.89 -7.32
N LEU A 439 12.01 -1.61 -7.12
CA LEU A 439 11.03 -0.68 -6.56
C LEU A 439 10.02 -0.32 -7.64
N VAL A 440 8.76 -0.66 -7.42
CA VAL A 440 7.67 -0.47 -8.40
C VAL A 440 6.58 0.41 -7.79
N ALA A 441 6.05 1.34 -8.59
CA ALA A 441 4.97 2.17 -8.11
C ALA A 441 3.68 1.33 -7.99
N ARG A 442 2.87 1.60 -6.97
CA ARG A 442 1.62 0.86 -6.79
C ARG A 442 0.51 1.44 -7.67
N ALA A 443 0.16 0.71 -8.73
CA ALA A 443 -0.93 1.08 -9.63
C ALA A 443 -2.32 0.98 -8.97
N ALA A 444 -2.52 0.00 -8.10
CA ALA A 444 -3.79 -0.23 -7.41
C ALA A 444 -4.15 0.88 -6.41
N GLU A 445 -5.45 1.06 -6.24
CA GLU A 445 -6.04 1.96 -5.26
C GLU A 445 -5.52 1.69 -3.83
N PRO A 446 -5.40 2.73 -2.99
CA PRO A 446 -5.01 2.60 -1.59
C PRO A 446 -6.06 1.83 -0.79
N VAL A 447 -5.59 1.05 0.19
CA VAL A 447 -6.48 0.44 1.19
C VAL A 447 -6.82 1.51 2.23
N LYS A 448 -8.11 1.71 2.49
CA LYS A 448 -8.61 2.73 3.43
C LYS A 448 -9.64 2.13 4.37
N VAL A 449 -9.92 2.83 5.46
CA VAL A 449 -11.13 2.59 6.25
C VAL A 449 -12.31 3.21 5.52
N LEU A 450 -13.23 2.37 5.02
CA LEU A 450 -14.37 2.82 4.21
C LEU A 450 -15.69 2.82 4.96
N GLU A 451 -15.75 2.22 6.15
CA GLU A 451 -16.96 2.15 6.97
C GLU A 451 -16.61 1.97 8.44
N TYR A 452 -17.30 2.70 9.31
CA TYR A 452 -17.26 2.53 10.76
C TYR A 452 -18.60 1.96 11.24
N LEU A 453 -18.57 0.83 11.94
CA LEU A 453 -19.74 0.11 12.41
C LEU A 453 -19.83 0.19 13.92
N GLU A 454 -20.93 0.75 14.43
CA GLU A 454 -21.26 0.67 15.85
C GLU A 454 -21.87 -0.71 16.18
N PRO A 455 -21.49 -1.36 17.30
CA PRO A 455 -22.12 -2.59 17.73
C PRO A 455 -23.62 -2.42 17.94
N VAL A 456 -24.42 -3.31 17.36
CA VAL A 456 -25.88 -3.32 17.55
C VAL A 456 -26.30 -3.92 18.89
N SER A 457 -25.40 -4.67 19.54
CA SER A 457 -25.64 -5.27 20.84
C SER A 457 -24.33 -5.54 21.59
N VAL A 458 -24.44 -5.63 22.92
CA VAL A 458 -23.37 -6.07 23.83
C VAL A 458 -23.97 -7.11 24.77
N SER A 459 -23.33 -8.27 24.88
CA SER A 459 -23.72 -9.34 25.81
C SER A 459 -22.59 -9.65 26.80
N THR A 460 -22.93 -10.30 27.92
CA THR A 460 -21.98 -10.69 28.97
C THR A 460 -22.15 -12.18 29.26
N PRO A 461 -21.53 -13.08 28.46
CA PRO A 461 -21.68 -14.52 28.65
C PRO A 461 -21.12 -15.02 29.98
N PHE A 462 -20.08 -14.35 30.50
CA PHE A 462 -19.46 -14.61 31.80
C PHE A 462 -19.06 -13.31 32.47
N TYR A 463 -18.91 -13.31 33.80
CA TYR A 463 -18.38 -12.16 34.53
C TYR A 463 -17.03 -11.72 33.95
N GLY A 464 -16.86 -10.41 33.71
CA GLY A 464 -15.63 -9.85 33.12
C GLY A 464 -15.40 -10.15 31.64
N THR A 465 -16.39 -10.71 30.93
CA THR A 465 -16.33 -11.01 29.49
C THR A 465 -17.48 -10.34 28.76
N TRP A 466 -17.17 -9.51 27.76
CA TRP A 466 -18.18 -8.80 26.98
C TRP A 466 -18.05 -9.14 25.51
N VAL A 467 -19.16 -9.36 24.81
CA VAL A 467 -19.19 -9.68 23.38
C VAL A 467 -20.01 -8.62 22.64
N PHE A 468 -19.35 -7.93 21.71
CA PHE A 468 -19.93 -6.88 20.87
C PHE A 468 -20.28 -7.47 19.50
N ASP A 469 -21.49 -7.21 19.00
CA ASP A 469 -21.96 -7.66 17.68
C ASP A 469 -22.07 -6.48 16.71
N LEU A 470 -21.30 -6.50 15.62
CA LEU A 470 -21.37 -5.49 14.57
C LEU A 470 -22.54 -5.68 13.61
N SER A 471 -23.34 -6.76 13.74
CA SER A 471 -24.41 -7.23 12.83
C SER A 471 -23.96 -7.61 11.42
N GLN A 472 -22.69 -7.38 11.09
CA GLN A 472 -22.12 -7.53 9.78
C GLN A 472 -20.69 -8.09 9.91
N ASN A 473 -20.43 -9.19 9.20
CA ASN A 473 -19.09 -9.70 9.05
C ASN A 473 -18.29 -8.81 8.08
N ILE A 474 -17.13 -8.32 8.52
CA ILE A 474 -16.26 -7.41 7.80
C ILE A 474 -14.80 -7.90 7.85
N ALA A 475 -13.96 -7.43 6.94
CA ALA A 475 -12.52 -7.39 7.13
C ALA A 475 -12.12 -6.03 7.71
N GLY A 476 -11.36 -6.02 8.81
CA GLY A 476 -11.11 -4.78 9.54
C GLY A 476 -10.48 -5.01 10.90
N TYR A 477 -10.57 -4.00 11.76
CA TYR A 477 -10.09 -4.09 13.15
C TYR A 477 -11.01 -3.32 14.10
N PRO A 478 -11.09 -3.72 15.38
CA PRO A 478 -11.81 -2.96 16.38
C PRO A 478 -11.00 -1.71 16.76
N ILE A 479 -11.70 -0.58 16.88
CA ILE A 479 -11.24 0.62 17.57
C ILE A 479 -11.82 0.55 18.97
N ILE A 480 -10.98 0.68 20.00
CA ILE A 480 -11.42 0.72 21.39
C ILE A 480 -11.27 2.13 21.96
N LYS A 481 -12.32 2.62 22.63
CA LYS A 481 -12.35 3.91 23.30
C LYS A 481 -12.51 3.75 24.79
N LEU A 482 -11.39 3.58 25.47
CA LEU A 482 -11.33 3.38 26.91
C LEU A 482 -11.61 4.69 27.66
N PRO A 483 -12.35 4.64 28.79
CA PRO A 483 -12.32 5.74 29.74
C PRO A 483 -10.91 5.89 30.33
N GLN A 484 -10.70 6.89 31.19
CA GLN A 484 -9.46 6.95 31.95
C GLN A 484 -9.29 5.68 32.81
N MET A 485 -8.16 5.01 32.66
CA MET A 485 -7.80 3.78 33.37
C MET A 485 -6.48 3.94 34.10
N THR A 486 -6.18 3.05 35.05
CA THR A 486 -4.84 2.95 35.63
C THR A 486 -3.86 2.45 34.57
N ALA A 487 -2.60 2.91 34.60
CA ALA A 487 -1.55 2.41 33.74
C ALA A 487 -1.27 0.92 33.98
N GLY A 488 -0.97 0.17 32.91
CA GLY A 488 -0.59 -1.25 32.99
C GLY A 488 -1.76 -2.24 32.96
N ILE A 489 -3.00 -1.77 32.80
CA ILE A 489 -4.15 -2.67 32.62
C ILE A 489 -4.13 -3.21 31.19
N ILE A 490 -4.23 -4.53 31.05
CA ILE A 490 -4.23 -5.22 29.76
C ILE A 490 -5.67 -5.44 29.32
N ILE A 491 -6.05 -4.83 28.21
CA ILE A 491 -7.32 -5.07 27.53
C ILE A 491 -7.08 -6.05 26.39
N LYS A 492 -7.79 -7.18 26.40
CA LYS A 492 -7.71 -8.20 25.35
C LYS A 492 -8.95 -8.14 24.46
N MET A 493 -8.74 -8.11 23.16
CA MET A 493 -9.78 -8.08 22.12
C MET A 493 -9.64 -9.30 21.21
N VAL A 494 -10.65 -10.16 21.22
CA VAL A 494 -10.68 -11.41 20.44
C VAL A 494 -11.75 -11.29 19.36
N ALA A 495 -11.36 -11.43 18.10
CA ALA A 495 -12.26 -11.34 16.95
C ALA A 495 -12.77 -12.71 16.49
N ALA A 496 -13.99 -12.78 15.96
CA ALA A 496 -14.52 -13.98 15.30
C ALA A 496 -15.65 -13.68 14.30
N LYS A 497 -15.93 -14.66 13.43
CA LYS A 497 -17.08 -14.66 12.50
C LYS A 497 -18.23 -15.57 12.96
N SER A 498 -18.17 -16.12 14.17
CA SER A 498 -19.25 -16.90 14.77
C SER A 498 -19.12 -16.91 16.29
N LEU A 499 -20.17 -17.37 16.97
CA LEU A 499 -20.21 -17.58 18.42
C LEU A 499 -20.26 -19.06 18.76
N ASN A 500 -19.77 -19.40 19.95
CA ASN A 500 -20.00 -20.69 20.60
C ASN A 500 -21.41 -20.74 21.20
N PRO A 501 -21.95 -21.95 21.51
CA PRO A 501 -23.25 -22.08 22.16
C PRO A 501 -23.37 -21.36 23.51
N ASN A 502 -22.26 -21.16 24.22
CA ASN A 502 -22.22 -20.43 25.50
C ASN A 502 -22.14 -18.89 25.33
N GLY A 503 -22.20 -18.38 24.10
CA GLY A 503 -22.20 -16.95 23.79
C GLY A 503 -20.81 -16.29 23.69
N THR A 504 -19.71 -17.02 23.90
CA THR A 504 -18.35 -16.48 23.62
C THR A 504 -18.03 -16.52 22.13
N VAL A 505 -17.00 -15.80 21.70
CA VAL A 505 -16.54 -15.85 20.32
C VAL A 505 -15.95 -17.22 19.95
N ASN A 506 -16.25 -17.70 18.74
CA ASN A 506 -15.70 -18.95 18.21
C ASN A 506 -14.56 -18.66 17.22
N GLN A 507 -13.31 -18.85 17.67
CA GLN A 507 -12.13 -18.61 16.85
C GLN A 507 -11.84 -19.70 15.81
N GLU A 508 -12.51 -20.87 15.86
CA GLU A 508 -12.44 -21.85 14.76
C GLU A 508 -12.92 -21.25 13.43
N SER A 509 -13.74 -20.20 13.50
CA SER A 509 -14.14 -19.43 12.33
C SER A 509 -12.96 -18.76 11.60
N LEU A 510 -11.83 -18.54 12.29
CA LEU A 510 -10.61 -17.92 11.77
C LEU A 510 -9.49 -18.92 11.46
N GLY A 511 -9.68 -20.19 11.75
CA GLY A 511 -8.76 -21.26 11.39
C GLY A 511 -9.16 -22.60 12.03
N ILE A 512 -8.85 -23.71 11.37
CA ILE A 512 -9.31 -25.04 11.81
C ILE A 512 -8.40 -25.59 12.92
N GLY A 513 -9.00 -26.15 13.98
CA GLY A 513 -8.28 -26.76 15.10
C GLY A 513 -7.33 -25.77 15.79
N ASP A 514 -6.11 -26.21 16.08
CA ASP A 514 -5.09 -25.37 16.75
C ASP A 514 -4.71 -24.13 15.93
N ARG A 515 -4.95 -24.13 14.61
CA ARG A 515 -4.77 -22.95 13.74
C ARG A 515 -5.88 -21.91 13.95
N GLY A 516 -6.83 -22.08 14.85
CA GLY A 516 -7.80 -21.05 15.22
C GLY A 516 -7.52 -20.42 16.57
N THR A 517 -6.38 -20.71 17.21
CA THR A 517 -6.12 -20.32 18.60
C THR A 517 -5.28 -19.05 18.72
N ASP A 518 -5.46 -18.29 19.81
CA ASP A 518 -4.68 -17.09 20.14
C ASP A 518 -4.69 -15.98 19.06
N VAL A 519 -5.81 -15.85 18.34
CA VAL A 519 -6.06 -14.78 17.37
C VAL A 519 -6.68 -13.55 18.05
N PHE A 520 -5.83 -12.67 18.60
CA PHE A 520 -6.30 -11.54 19.40
C PHE A 520 -5.32 -10.38 19.41
N ASN A 521 -5.83 -9.23 19.86
CA ASN A 521 -5.02 -8.09 20.23
C ASN A 521 -4.99 -7.88 21.72
N THR A 522 -3.90 -7.28 22.19
CA THR A 522 -3.82 -6.71 23.53
C THR A 522 -3.38 -5.26 23.49
N TYR A 523 -3.99 -4.46 24.36
CA TYR A 523 -3.63 -3.07 24.60
C TYR A 523 -3.35 -2.89 26.09
N THR A 524 -2.12 -2.49 26.42
CA THR A 524 -1.74 -2.15 27.80
C THR A 524 -1.84 -0.65 27.98
N THR A 525 -2.70 -0.21 28.90
CA THR A 525 -3.00 1.21 29.14
C THR A 525 -1.78 1.99 29.63
N SER A 526 -1.66 3.23 29.19
CA SER A 526 -0.65 4.19 29.65
C SER A 526 -1.08 4.96 30.90
N GLY A 527 -2.38 5.03 31.16
CA GLY A 527 -2.95 5.80 32.28
C GLY A 527 -3.16 7.28 31.97
N ARG A 528 -3.27 7.64 30.68
CA ARG A 528 -3.47 9.02 30.23
C ARG A 528 -4.77 9.62 30.76
N THR A 529 -4.70 10.89 31.16
CA THR A 529 -5.87 11.67 31.60
C THR A 529 -6.85 11.85 30.44
N GLY A 530 -8.15 11.66 30.68
CA GLY A 530 -9.19 11.82 29.66
C GLY A 530 -9.51 10.56 28.85
N GLY A 531 -8.83 9.44 29.11
CA GLY A 531 -9.07 8.16 28.43
C GLY A 531 -8.13 7.91 27.25
N GLU A 532 -8.25 6.73 26.66
CA GLU A 532 -7.33 6.21 25.65
C GLU A 532 -8.12 5.66 24.47
N THR A 533 -7.71 5.98 23.25
CA THR A 533 -8.27 5.39 22.02
C THR A 533 -7.17 4.64 21.29
N TRP A 534 -7.44 3.38 20.94
CA TRP A 534 -6.45 2.54 20.27
C TRP A 534 -7.07 1.71 19.15
N TYR A 535 -6.27 1.44 18.13
CA TYR A 535 -6.58 0.58 17.01
C TYR A 535 -5.30 -0.05 16.45
N LEU A 536 -5.47 -1.04 15.57
CA LEU A 536 -4.37 -1.77 14.93
C LEU A 536 -3.71 -0.97 13.79
N ASP A 537 -2.39 -0.99 13.75
CA ASP A 537 -1.60 -0.33 12.69
C ASP A 537 -1.34 -1.24 11.47
N PHE A 538 -0.96 -2.52 11.68
CA PHE A 538 -0.31 -3.35 10.63
C PHE A 538 -0.92 -4.73 10.37
N ASN A 539 -2.13 -4.99 10.86
CA ASN A 539 -2.90 -6.17 10.50
C ASN A 539 -4.42 -5.90 10.60
N TYR A 540 -5.20 -6.92 10.22
CA TYR A 540 -6.66 -6.89 10.27
C TYR A 540 -7.21 -8.30 10.53
N PHE A 541 -8.46 -8.39 10.92
CA PHE A 541 -9.21 -9.63 11.11
C PHE A 541 -10.45 -9.70 10.23
N ALA A 542 -10.95 -10.90 10.02
CA ALA A 542 -12.33 -11.12 9.65
C ALA A 542 -13.18 -11.15 10.93
N MET A 543 -14.18 -10.29 11.05
CA MET A 543 -14.92 -10.17 12.30
C MET A 543 -16.36 -9.71 12.10
N GLN A 544 -17.25 -10.29 12.88
CA GLN A 544 -18.57 -9.73 13.20
C GLN A 544 -18.68 -9.52 14.71
N TRP A 545 -18.12 -10.44 15.49
CA TRP A 545 -18.14 -10.39 16.94
C TRP A 545 -16.75 -10.09 17.49
N ILE A 546 -16.72 -9.27 18.54
CA ILE A 546 -15.51 -8.92 19.27
C ILE A 546 -15.74 -9.21 20.75
N GLN A 547 -14.95 -10.10 21.32
CA GLN A 547 -14.94 -10.35 22.75
C GLN A 547 -13.87 -9.50 23.42
N VAL A 548 -14.24 -8.78 24.48
CA VAL A 548 -13.34 -7.95 25.28
C VAL A 548 -13.24 -8.51 26.68
N THR A 549 -12.02 -8.55 27.22
CA THR A 549 -11.74 -8.84 28.64
C THR A 549 -10.69 -7.85 29.18
N GLY A 550 -10.57 -7.77 30.51
CA GLY A 550 -9.60 -6.90 31.19
C GLY A 550 -10.11 -5.51 31.58
N LEU A 551 -11.39 -5.22 31.33
CA LEU A 551 -12.02 -3.98 31.85
C LEU A 551 -12.16 -4.03 33.38
N LEU A 552 -12.28 -2.87 34.01
CA LEU A 552 -12.36 -2.73 35.47
C LEU A 552 -13.57 -3.46 36.07
N GLU A 553 -13.38 -3.98 37.29
CA GLU A 553 -14.48 -4.53 38.07
C GLU A 553 -15.59 -3.48 38.27
N GLY A 554 -16.85 -3.91 38.08
CA GLY A 554 -18.01 -3.02 38.13
C GLY A 554 -18.21 -2.13 36.90
N PHE A 555 -17.28 -2.12 35.93
CA PHE A 555 -17.46 -1.40 34.68
C PHE A 555 -18.41 -2.15 33.74
N SER A 556 -19.51 -1.51 33.36
CA SER A 556 -20.44 -2.01 32.35
C SER A 556 -20.25 -1.25 31.04
N PRO A 557 -19.65 -1.86 30.01
CA PRO A 557 -19.37 -1.18 28.76
C PRO A 557 -20.66 -0.94 27.97
N ARG A 558 -20.74 0.25 27.35
CA ARG A 558 -21.76 0.56 26.35
C ARG A 558 -21.26 0.14 24.96
N ALA A 559 -22.17 0.03 23.99
CA ALA A 559 -21.84 -0.30 22.60
C ALA A 559 -20.69 0.57 22.05
N GLY A 560 -20.71 1.88 22.33
CA GLY A 560 -19.68 2.83 21.89
C GLY A 560 -18.28 2.66 22.52
N LEU A 561 -18.03 1.63 23.34
CA LEU A 561 -16.67 1.24 23.73
C LEU A 561 -15.87 0.72 22.53
N ILE A 562 -16.56 0.04 21.59
CA ILE A 562 -15.97 -0.57 20.41
C ILE A 562 -16.61 0.03 19.16
N THR A 563 -15.78 0.27 18.14
CA THR A 563 -16.23 0.56 16.78
C THR A 563 -15.51 -0.39 15.83
N GLY A 564 -16.23 -1.07 14.93
CA GLY A 564 -15.61 -1.86 13.86
C GLY A 564 -15.18 -0.97 12.70
N ALA A 565 -13.89 -0.95 12.37
CA ALA A 565 -13.39 -0.23 11.19
C ALA A 565 -13.18 -1.20 10.02
N ARG A 566 -14.02 -1.12 8.98
CA ARG A 566 -13.91 -1.96 7.78
C ARG A 566 -12.87 -1.37 6.83
N VAL A 567 -11.94 -2.22 6.40
CA VAL A 567 -10.88 -1.86 5.45
C VAL A 567 -11.08 -2.51 4.08
N GLN A 568 -10.73 -1.80 3.02
CA GLN A 568 -10.76 -2.26 1.63
C GLN A 568 -9.96 -1.28 0.76
N ALA A 569 -9.43 -1.72 -0.38
CA ALA A 569 -9.02 -0.80 -1.45
C ALA A 569 -10.17 0.15 -1.83
N ASP A 570 -9.87 1.43 -2.04
CA ASP A 570 -10.85 2.47 -2.40
C ASP A 570 -11.28 2.38 -3.87
N VAL A 571 -11.78 1.20 -4.27
CA VAL A 571 -12.28 0.91 -5.61
C VAL A 571 -13.65 1.56 -5.81
N PRO A 572 -13.85 2.39 -6.85
CA PRO A 572 -15.12 3.08 -7.05
C PRO A 572 -16.29 2.11 -7.27
N ILE A 573 -17.47 2.44 -6.76
CA ILE A 573 -18.69 1.66 -7.02
C ILE A 573 -19.03 1.74 -8.52
N ALA A 574 -19.23 0.57 -9.15
CA ALA A 574 -19.64 0.47 -10.55
C ALA A 574 -21.15 0.27 -10.72
N GLY A 575 -21.80 -0.40 -9.76
CA GLY A 575 -23.22 -0.72 -9.86
C GLY A 575 -23.90 -0.87 -8.50
N THR A 576 -25.22 -0.71 -8.51
CA THR A 576 -26.08 -0.99 -7.36
C THR A 576 -27.27 -1.83 -7.82
N PHE A 577 -27.86 -2.58 -6.89
CA PHE A 577 -29.00 -3.43 -7.16
C PHE A 577 -30.03 -3.31 -6.03
N ARG A 578 -31.30 -3.18 -6.42
CA ARG A 578 -32.46 -3.25 -5.53
C ARG A 578 -33.62 -3.90 -6.26
N SER A 579 -34.39 -4.70 -5.54
CA SER A 579 -35.62 -5.32 -6.02
C SER A 579 -36.72 -5.23 -4.96
N SER A 580 -37.95 -5.59 -5.32
CA SER A 580 -39.05 -5.79 -4.38
C SER A 580 -38.87 -7.02 -3.47
N ASN A 581 -37.90 -7.90 -3.78
CA ASN A 581 -37.64 -9.11 -3.01
C ASN A 581 -36.51 -8.87 -1.97
N SER A 582 -36.88 -8.88 -0.69
CA SER A 582 -35.95 -8.65 0.42
C SER A 582 -34.82 -9.69 0.50
N ARG A 583 -35.06 -10.93 0.07
CA ARG A 583 -34.02 -11.98 0.01
C ARG A 583 -32.96 -11.66 -1.03
N LEU A 584 -33.36 -11.20 -2.22
CA LEU A 584 -32.41 -10.80 -3.26
C LEU A 584 -31.58 -9.58 -2.82
N ASN A 585 -32.22 -8.61 -2.17
CA ASN A 585 -31.53 -7.45 -1.61
C ASN A 585 -30.48 -7.87 -0.55
N ARG A 586 -30.82 -8.84 0.31
CA ARG A 586 -29.89 -9.41 1.29
C ARG A 586 -28.74 -10.17 0.64
N LEU A 587 -29.00 -10.99 -0.38
CA LEU A 587 -27.96 -11.71 -1.12
C LEU A 587 -26.97 -10.76 -1.80
N HIS A 588 -27.48 -9.70 -2.43
CA HIS A 588 -26.63 -8.67 -3.02
C HIS A 588 -25.79 -7.94 -1.96
N ARG A 589 -26.37 -7.59 -0.80
CA ARG A 589 -25.61 -7.01 0.32
C ARG A 589 -24.49 -7.96 0.77
N MET A 590 -24.77 -9.26 0.95
CA MET A 590 -23.77 -10.25 1.31
C MET A 590 -22.64 -10.31 0.30
N SER A 591 -22.97 -10.36 -1.01
CA SER A 591 -21.98 -10.35 -2.09
C SER A 591 -21.08 -9.11 -2.03
N ARG A 592 -21.65 -7.92 -1.81
CA ARG A 592 -20.88 -6.68 -1.67
C ARG A 592 -19.90 -6.71 -0.50
N TYR A 593 -20.30 -7.18 0.67
CA TYR A 593 -19.39 -7.29 1.82
C TYR A 593 -18.34 -8.40 1.62
N SER A 594 -18.67 -9.49 0.91
CA SER A 594 -17.70 -10.52 0.54
C SER A 594 -16.65 -10.02 -0.45
N ILE A 595 -17.06 -9.24 -1.46
CA ILE A 595 -16.11 -8.56 -2.37
C ILE A 595 -15.26 -7.59 -1.56
N ALA A 596 -15.89 -6.71 -0.78
CA ALA A 596 -15.20 -5.70 0.02
C ALA A 596 -14.15 -6.29 0.96
N SER A 597 -14.48 -7.39 1.63
CA SER A 597 -13.56 -8.05 2.55
C SER A 597 -12.36 -8.68 1.86
N ASN A 598 -12.40 -8.88 0.54
CA ASN A 598 -11.38 -9.59 -0.22
C ASN A 598 -10.63 -8.72 -1.23
N VAL A 599 -10.86 -7.40 -1.25
CA VAL A 599 -10.07 -6.46 -2.05
C VAL A 599 -9.16 -5.67 -1.10
N ILE A 600 -8.12 -6.34 -0.58
CA ILE A 600 -7.18 -5.79 0.40
C ILE A 600 -5.77 -5.98 -0.14
N SER A 601 -5.24 -4.94 -0.78
CA SER A 601 -4.00 -4.91 -1.54
C SER A 601 -3.99 -5.82 -2.81
N VAL A 602 -4.46 -7.06 -2.66
CA VAL A 602 -4.67 -8.09 -3.69
C VAL A 602 -6.10 -8.64 -3.56
N PHE A 603 -6.53 -9.50 -4.49
CA PHE A 603 -7.75 -10.28 -4.28
C PHE A 603 -7.47 -11.47 -3.37
N THR A 604 -7.96 -11.48 -2.14
CA THR A 604 -7.79 -12.61 -1.22
C THR A 604 -8.88 -13.68 -1.41
N ASP A 605 -8.56 -14.94 -1.11
CA ASP A 605 -9.54 -16.04 -0.98
C ASP A 605 -10.48 -15.81 0.22
N CYS A 606 -9.88 -15.40 1.34
CA CYS A 606 -10.59 -15.04 2.55
C CYS A 606 -9.81 -14.00 3.37
N PRO A 607 -10.53 -13.15 4.15
CA PRO A 607 -9.91 -12.10 4.97
C PRO A 607 -9.33 -12.58 6.31
N GLY A 608 -9.44 -13.87 6.62
CA GLY A 608 -9.20 -14.40 7.97
C GLY A 608 -8.01 -15.34 8.01
N ARG A 609 -8.26 -16.60 7.65
CA ARG A 609 -7.30 -17.70 7.82
C ARG A 609 -6.10 -17.60 6.89
N GLU A 610 -6.33 -17.38 5.60
CA GLU A 610 -5.32 -17.53 4.54
C GLU A 610 -4.83 -16.18 4.07
N LYS A 611 -5.73 -15.27 3.69
CA LYS A 611 -5.37 -13.94 3.18
C LYS A 611 -4.42 -14.04 1.97
N LEU A 612 -4.63 -15.03 1.10
CA LEU A 612 -3.78 -15.33 -0.04
C LEU A 612 -4.54 -15.12 -1.34
N SER A 613 -3.81 -14.78 -2.41
CA SER A 613 -4.43 -14.38 -3.67
C SER A 613 -4.47 -15.52 -4.67
N TYR A 614 -5.47 -16.38 -4.52
CA TYR A 614 -5.73 -17.49 -5.44
C TYR A 614 -6.39 -16.96 -6.73
N PRO A 615 -5.75 -17.11 -7.91
CA PRO A 615 -6.30 -16.57 -9.16
C PRO A 615 -7.69 -17.09 -9.52
N ALA A 616 -8.02 -18.34 -9.20
CA ALA A 616 -9.34 -18.91 -9.44
C ALA A 616 -10.46 -18.10 -8.75
N ASP A 617 -10.23 -17.67 -7.51
CA ASP A 617 -11.21 -17.03 -6.63
C ASP A 617 -11.64 -15.63 -7.08
N TYR A 618 -10.84 -14.95 -7.92
CA TYR A 618 -11.24 -13.68 -8.53
C TYR A 618 -11.49 -13.78 -10.04
N THR A 619 -10.86 -14.72 -10.75
CA THR A 619 -11.10 -14.89 -12.20
C THR A 619 -12.47 -15.52 -12.48
N MET A 620 -12.90 -16.52 -11.69
CA MET A 620 -14.20 -17.17 -11.87
C MET A 620 -15.39 -16.22 -11.61
N PRO A 621 -15.44 -15.46 -10.49
CA PRO A 621 -16.52 -14.52 -10.24
C PRO A 621 -16.27 -13.11 -10.82
N MET A 622 -15.30 -12.92 -11.72
CA MET A 622 -14.88 -11.59 -12.19
C MET A 622 -16.04 -10.73 -12.70
N SER A 623 -17.01 -11.35 -13.39
CA SER A 623 -18.21 -10.64 -13.84
C SER A 623 -18.99 -10.04 -12.66
N ALA A 624 -19.20 -10.79 -11.58
CA ALA A 624 -19.89 -10.28 -10.39
C ALA A 624 -19.09 -9.15 -9.72
N ILE A 625 -17.76 -9.26 -9.67
CA ILE A 625 -16.88 -8.22 -9.10
C ILE A 625 -16.98 -6.93 -9.93
N TYR A 626 -16.78 -7.01 -11.25
CA TYR A 626 -16.76 -5.85 -12.13
C TYR A 626 -18.11 -5.12 -12.25
N HIS A 627 -19.24 -5.82 -12.10
CA HIS A 627 -20.57 -5.18 -12.04
C HIS A 627 -20.81 -4.41 -10.73
N ASN A 628 -20.05 -4.71 -9.67
CA ASN A 628 -20.19 -4.04 -8.36
C ASN A 628 -19.20 -2.90 -8.18
N VAL A 629 -17.95 -3.08 -8.62
CA VAL A 629 -16.84 -2.14 -8.40
C VAL A 629 -15.94 -2.00 -9.64
N HIS A 630 -15.41 -0.81 -9.85
CA HIS A 630 -14.40 -0.54 -10.87
C HIS A 630 -13.04 -0.99 -10.35
N ILE A 631 -12.39 -1.89 -11.10
CA ILE A 631 -11.14 -2.54 -10.68
C ILE A 631 -10.03 -2.38 -11.73
N ASN A 632 -10.16 -1.41 -12.64
CA ASN A 632 -9.23 -1.25 -13.76
C ASN A 632 -7.79 -1.02 -13.31
N ALA A 633 -7.57 -0.17 -12.29
CA ALA A 633 -6.24 0.07 -11.76
C ALA A 633 -5.79 -1.07 -10.85
N PHE A 634 -6.67 -1.56 -9.97
CA PHE A 634 -6.43 -2.75 -9.14
C PHE A 634 -5.94 -3.95 -9.95
N LEU A 635 -6.56 -4.24 -11.10
CA LEU A 635 -6.17 -5.34 -11.98
C LEU A 635 -4.76 -5.19 -12.54
N ARG A 636 -4.21 -3.98 -12.69
CA ARG A 636 -2.84 -3.79 -13.19
C ARG A 636 -1.80 -4.33 -12.21
N THR A 637 -1.97 -4.05 -10.90
CA THR A 637 -1.14 -4.66 -9.86
C THR A 637 -1.29 -6.18 -9.85
N ASN A 638 -2.52 -6.70 -9.96
CA ASN A 638 -2.74 -8.14 -10.00
C ASN A 638 -2.11 -8.81 -11.23
N MET A 639 -2.17 -8.18 -12.41
CA MET A 639 -1.51 -8.68 -13.62
C MET A 639 0.02 -8.72 -13.45
N ARG A 640 0.64 -7.71 -12.84
CA ARG A 640 2.07 -7.75 -12.51
C ARG A 640 2.39 -8.92 -11.56
N ASN A 641 1.59 -9.10 -10.52
CA ASN A 641 1.75 -10.22 -9.58
C ASN A 641 1.63 -11.59 -10.28
N LEU A 642 0.71 -11.74 -11.25
CA LEU A 642 0.57 -12.96 -12.04
C LEU A 642 1.79 -13.22 -12.92
N VAL A 643 2.35 -12.18 -13.54
CA VAL A 643 3.58 -12.27 -14.34
C VAL A 643 4.78 -12.64 -13.46
N GLU A 644 4.93 -12.01 -12.29
CA GLU A 644 5.99 -12.32 -11.33
C GLU A 644 5.85 -13.70 -10.69
N ALA A 645 4.63 -14.23 -10.62
CA ALA A 645 4.35 -15.59 -10.15
C ALA A 645 4.51 -16.66 -11.25
N GLN A 646 4.75 -16.26 -12.50
CA GLN A 646 4.93 -17.20 -13.60
C GLN A 646 6.31 -17.87 -13.51
N SER A 647 6.32 -19.20 -13.55
CA SER A 647 7.56 -19.97 -13.50
C SER A 647 8.39 -19.75 -14.76
N ILE A 648 9.59 -19.20 -14.59
CA ILE A 648 10.62 -19.08 -15.62
C ILE A 648 11.68 -20.18 -15.54
N ALA A 649 11.51 -21.12 -14.61
CA ALA A 649 12.45 -22.21 -14.41
C ALA A 649 12.45 -23.15 -15.62
N ASN A 650 13.62 -23.65 -16.01
CA ASN A 650 13.74 -24.66 -17.08
C ASN A 650 13.32 -26.05 -16.56
N THR A 651 12.04 -26.21 -16.24
CA THR A 651 11.39 -27.43 -15.77
C THR A 651 10.11 -27.66 -16.58
N SER A 652 9.41 -28.79 -16.36
CA SER A 652 8.08 -29.02 -16.95
C SER A 652 7.02 -27.99 -16.53
N MET A 653 7.33 -27.13 -15.55
CA MET A 653 6.45 -26.08 -15.05
C MET A 653 6.74 -24.71 -15.69
N ALA A 654 7.65 -24.61 -16.66
CA ALA A 654 7.92 -23.36 -17.37
C ALA A 654 6.62 -22.77 -17.96
N GLY A 655 6.35 -21.50 -17.68
CA GLY A 655 5.15 -20.78 -18.12
C GLY A 655 3.91 -20.96 -17.25
N ASN A 656 3.93 -21.86 -16.26
CA ASN A 656 2.80 -22.01 -15.34
C ASN A 656 2.77 -20.85 -14.33
N VAL A 657 1.57 -20.31 -14.10
CA VAL A 657 1.34 -19.30 -13.06
C VAL A 657 1.18 -20.00 -11.71
N GLY A 658 1.82 -19.45 -10.67
CA GLY A 658 1.69 -19.97 -9.31
C GLY A 658 0.23 -20.07 -8.84
N LEU A 659 -0.03 -20.99 -7.91
CA LEU A 659 -1.36 -21.18 -7.30
C LEU A 659 -1.86 -19.91 -6.59
N LYS A 660 -0.94 -19.05 -6.16
CA LYS A 660 -1.17 -17.76 -5.52
C LYS A 660 -0.31 -16.70 -6.18
N ALA A 661 -0.84 -15.49 -6.34
CA ALA A 661 -0.12 -14.36 -6.93
C ALA A 661 -0.44 -13.06 -6.17
N PRO A 662 0.54 -12.43 -5.48
CA PRO A 662 1.97 -12.72 -5.53
C PRO A 662 2.38 -13.93 -4.69
N VAL A 663 3.55 -14.49 -5.01
CA VAL A 663 4.18 -15.57 -4.24
C VAL A 663 5.08 -14.96 -3.16
N TYR A 664 4.64 -15.02 -1.91
CA TYR A 664 5.40 -14.59 -0.73
C TYR A 664 5.26 -15.57 0.45
N ASP A 665 4.53 -16.66 0.26
CA ASP A 665 4.37 -17.78 1.19
C ASP A 665 5.32 -18.92 0.84
N TRP A 666 5.06 -20.18 1.21
CA TRP A 666 5.99 -21.30 0.97
C TRP A 666 6.35 -21.58 -0.50
N GLY A 667 5.81 -20.84 -1.46
CA GLY A 667 6.13 -21.01 -2.86
C GLY A 667 5.57 -22.29 -3.44
N TYR A 668 5.93 -22.56 -4.69
CA TYR A 668 5.43 -23.73 -5.42
C TYR A 668 6.33 -24.94 -5.12
N THR A 669 5.80 -26.02 -4.51
CA THR A 669 6.59 -27.22 -4.14
C THR A 669 6.75 -28.23 -5.29
N GLY A 670 6.34 -27.88 -6.51
CA GLY A 670 6.43 -28.77 -7.67
C GLY A 670 5.35 -29.85 -7.73
N ARG A 671 4.36 -29.83 -6.81
CA ARG A 671 3.19 -30.71 -6.84
C ARG A 671 1.94 -29.87 -7.02
N PHE A 672 1.24 -30.07 -8.13
CA PHE A 672 -0.07 -29.48 -8.36
C PHE A 672 -1.04 -30.13 -7.36
N GLY A 673 -1.56 -29.36 -6.40
CA GLY A 673 -2.54 -29.83 -5.41
C GLY A 673 -2.06 -30.01 -3.97
N ASP A 674 -0.81 -29.69 -3.61
CA ASP A 674 -0.33 -29.80 -2.21
C ASP A 674 -1.04 -28.87 -1.21
N GLU A 675 -1.90 -27.95 -1.68
CA GLU A 675 -2.63 -26.98 -0.84
C GLU A 675 -4.16 -27.04 -0.98
N VAL A 676 -4.69 -27.96 -1.80
CA VAL A 676 -6.13 -28.25 -1.78
C VAL A 676 -6.35 -29.49 -0.91
N ASN A 677 -6.54 -29.21 0.38
CA ASN A 677 -6.90 -30.12 1.49
C ASN A 677 -5.80 -31.04 2.04
#